data_AF-A0A7V4WJM9-F1
#
_entry.id   AF-A0A7V4WJM9-F1
#
_cell.length_a   1.000
_cell.length_b   1.000
_cell.length_c   1.000
_cell.angle_alpha   90.00
_cell.angle_beta   90.00
_cell.angle_gamma   90.00
#
_symmetry.space_group_name_H-M   'P 1'
#
loop_
_entity.id
_entity.type
_entity.pdbx_description
1 polymer ?
#
loop_
_entity_poly.entity_id
_entity_poly.type
_entity_poly.pdbx_seq_one_letter_code
_entity_poly.pdbx_strand_id
1 'polypeptide(L)'
;MHLERAFLVEIPHPLNPEEKIVVGSKSSLRKRYQRLSAFWRGPAKPFLLYCVDSASPDGSTKERVLEYEQRLFAQWRREYESALGRDVLTLVLCILLSYAIWNIGFIFQAVDALFMLAGDYLNPYARVVLIIAPLLYGVYHKLLVGDTIFAKRKAFAFLELLPHLGTPQKAELEKDLKRFIARVEGPQKSALLALLRALENNDYETAKRTLSALGTYSLPLKEAQQIASLCRELELLLEGQFSRRVCQIRRNEALEEFFSSSLYWDFASQLQRLVQELPSSSVALFETLQDLEQTLCSRIGGRVEEEVLEALLEYYREIRHALASRTRRTSKLFESPREYRLFPTPVQTVLVSFLLIGVSLLLFSVHLVDREDFLIVRSLKIGWQEFLGERLDIVERGVPLGSKKLLLTTPRPFAFAHRGTRRPQSVDALLLLREVEPTLQGGVLGTLRYLWEKSMAFFKEGYGNDFVVLRFSFKFQITDPERWKQYDFDGRGKERLSRDLESFLLAHADRVREKYRQAFFEEEYETARAKLVEISRSRTFREWIRRFLYPSPLDTYRVGSVYDMYLLGLEWLRRHPHMENNPEWQAFVEHEMALIREKMQSEHDDLIANPLRVRDLVRNPNVFELADYPGLYQTLLVMAINEIAMGKLLEDLKDETYRKGFEGEALQYLKNGNRLFQSIGVDLLEVRTSLERVSYLYYLRYLQKRQNLL
;
A
#
# COMPACT_ATOMS: atom_id res chain seq x y z
N MET A 1 -12.16 28.20 41.41
CA MET A 1 -10.89 27.47 41.59
C MET A 1 -11.06 25.97 41.33
N HIS A 2 -10.35 25.41 40.35
CA HIS A 2 -10.25 23.95 40.18
C HIS A 2 -8.99 23.45 40.89
N LEU A 3 -9.16 22.58 41.89
CA LEU A 3 -8.07 21.98 42.68
C LEU A 3 -8.07 20.48 42.42
N GLU A 4 -6.97 19.95 41.90
CA GLU A 4 -6.72 18.51 41.80
C GLU A 4 -5.69 18.11 42.83
N ARG A 5 -5.94 16.98 43.51
CA ARG A 5 -5.03 16.40 44.50
C ARG A 5 -4.23 15.29 43.84
N ALA A 6 -2.95 15.16 44.12
CA ALA A 6 -2.14 14.01 43.71
C ALA A 6 -1.55 13.37 44.97
N PHE A 7 -1.83 12.09 45.16
CA PHE A 7 -1.34 11.36 46.32
C PHE A 7 0.00 10.72 46.00
N LEU A 8 0.97 10.96 46.87
CA LEU A 8 2.33 10.42 46.79
C LEU A 8 2.68 9.83 48.16
N VAL A 9 3.62 8.90 48.16
CA VAL A 9 4.14 8.29 49.39
C VAL A 9 5.65 8.35 49.41
N GLU A 10 6.18 8.78 50.54
CA GLU A 10 7.61 8.77 50.81
C GLU A 10 7.97 7.49 51.57
N ILE A 11 8.89 6.72 51.01
CA ILE A 11 9.34 5.45 51.55
C ILE A 11 10.86 5.44 51.73
N PRO A 12 11.39 4.69 52.71
CA PRO A 12 12.83 4.43 52.77
C PRO A 12 13.30 3.69 51.51
N HIS A 13 14.52 3.99 51.05
CA HIS A 13 15.07 3.32 49.87
C HIS A 13 15.52 1.89 50.26
N PRO A 14 15.07 0.84 49.55
CA PRO A 14 15.28 -0.54 49.98
C PRO A 14 16.74 -1.02 49.87
N LEU A 15 17.61 -0.30 49.15
CA LEU A 15 19.05 -0.61 49.07
C LEU A 15 19.92 0.36 49.86
N ASN A 16 19.38 1.54 50.20
CA ASN A 16 20.11 2.64 50.86
C ASN A 16 19.24 3.13 52.03
N PRO A 17 19.36 2.52 53.23
CA PRO A 17 18.49 2.81 54.37
C PRO A 17 18.46 4.30 54.80
N GLU A 18 19.54 5.03 54.51
CA GLU A 18 19.69 6.46 54.82
C GLU A 18 19.00 7.37 53.79
N GLU A 19 18.63 6.83 52.63
CA GLU A 19 17.93 7.56 51.57
C GLU A 19 16.43 7.27 51.60
N LYS A 20 15.64 8.25 51.15
CA LYS A 20 14.20 8.13 51.00
C LYS A 20 13.80 8.49 49.58
N ILE A 21 12.82 7.79 49.04
CA ILE A 21 12.28 8.03 47.71
C ILE A 21 10.79 8.33 47.78
N VAL A 22 10.31 9.06 46.79
CA VAL A 22 8.89 9.35 46.62
C VAL A 22 8.38 8.46 45.49
N VAL A 23 7.25 7.80 45.72
CA VAL A 23 6.55 7.00 44.73
C VAL A 23 5.08 7.40 44.69
N GLY A 24 4.44 7.12 43.55
CA GLY A 24 3.06 7.46 43.29
C GLY A 24 2.49 6.53 42.22
N SER A 25 1.18 6.33 42.23
CA SER A 25 0.50 5.50 41.23
C SER A 25 0.62 6.17 39.87
N LYS A 26 1.38 5.58 38.94
CA LYS A 26 1.67 6.17 37.63
C LYS A 26 0.38 6.34 36.83
N SER A 27 -0.54 5.37 36.96
CA SER A 27 -1.83 5.36 36.28
C SER A 27 -2.75 6.48 36.79
N SER A 28 -2.83 6.66 38.11
CA SER A 28 -3.66 7.67 38.77
C SER A 28 -3.10 9.08 38.55
N LEU A 29 -1.78 9.25 38.66
CA LEU A 29 -1.11 10.51 38.35
C LEU A 29 -1.33 10.92 36.89
N ARG A 30 -1.17 10.00 35.93
CA ARG A 30 -1.41 10.29 34.50
C ARG A 30 -2.84 10.76 34.24
N LYS A 31 -3.85 10.10 34.83
CA LYS A 31 -5.26 10.53 34.73
C LYS A 31 -5.47 11.94 35.30
N ARG A 32 -4.84 12.26 36.44
CA ARG A 32 -4.94 13.58 37.08
C ARG A 32 -4.31 14.69 36.21
N TYR A 33 -3.13 14.47 35.65
CA TYR A 33 -2.54 15.43 34.70
C TYR A 33 -3.35 15.60 33.42
N GLN A 34 -3.99 14.53 32.93
CA GLN A 34 -4.92 14.62 31.79
C GLN A 34 -6.17 15.45 32.12
N ARG A 35 -6.73 15.32 33.33
CA ARG A 35 -7.83 16.18 33.79
C ARG A 35 -7.37 17.64 33.90
N LEU A 36 -6.23 17.88 34.53
CA LEU A 36 -5.63 19.21 34.65
C LEU A 36 -5.40 19.87 33.28
N SER A 37 -4.95 19.12 32.27
CA SER A 37 -4.66 19.66 30.95
C SER A 37 -5.92 20.08 30.20
N ALA A 38 -7.04 19.38 30.43
CA ALA A 38 -8.33 19.78 29.89
C ALA A 38 -8.81 21.12 30.47
N PHE A 39 -8.62 21.34 31.77
CA PHE A 39 -9.00 22.60 32.44
C PHE A 39 -8.04 23.76 32.14
N TRP A 40 -6.80 23.47 31.74
CA TRP A 40 -5.80 24.50 31.43
C TRP A 40 -6.18 25.40 30.24
N ARG A 41 -7.08 24.94 29.37
CA ARG A 41 -7.61 25.72 28.23
C ARG A 41 -8.76 26.65 28.60
N GLY A 42 -9.28 26.57 29.83
CA GLY A 42 -10.37 27.41 30.34
C GLY A 42 -9.89 28.69 31.03
N PRO A 43 -10.82 29.59 31.40
CA PRO A 43 -10.50 30.86 32.08
C PRO A 43 -9.99 30.66 33.52
N ALA A 44 -10.34 29.54 34.17
CA ALA A 44 -9.90 29.20 35.51
C ALA A 44 -8.78 28.14 35.44
N LYS A 45 -7.54 28.61 35.37
CA LYS A 45 -6.36 27.73 35.35
C LYS A 45 -6.27 26.93 36.67
N PRO A 46 -6.08 25.60 36.64
CA PRO A 46 -6.17 24.74 37.82
C PRO A 46 -4.92 24.77 38.71
N PHE A 47 -5.07 24.25 39.94
CA PHE A 47 -4.01 24.02 40.92
C PHE A 47 -3.79 22.52 41.13
N LEU A 48 -2.53 22.14 41.36
CA LEU A 48 -2.16 20.78 41.74
C LEU A 48 -1.61 20.76 43.17
N LEU A 49 -2.31 20.04 44.05
CA LEU A 49 -1.91 19.80 45.44
C LEU A 49 -1.33 18.40 45.57
N TYR A 50 -0.03 18.27 45.83
CA TYR A 50 0.58 17.01 46.21
C TYR A 50 0.30 16.73 47.68
N CYS A 51 -0.47 15.68 47.96
CA CYS A 51 -0.65 15.11 49.28
C CYS A 51 0.40 14.00 49.45
N VAL A 52 1.44 14.28 50.24
CA VAL A 52 2.56 13.36 50.44
C VAL A 52 2.44 12.73 51.83
N ASP A 53 2.16 11.43 51.87
CA ASP A 53 2.18 10.65 53.11
C ASP A 53 3.61 10.13 53.35
N SER A 54 4.16 10.43 54.51
CA SER A 54 5.52 10.01 54.90
C SER A 54 5.51 9.36 56.27
N ALA A 55 6.33 8.33 56.45
CA ALA A 55 6.62 7.76 57.76
C ALA A 55 7.47 8.70 58.65
N SER A 56 8.36 9.50 58.04
CA SER A 56 9.25 10.42 58.76
C SER A 56 9.63 11.62 57.87
N PRO A 57 8.76 12.64 57.72
CA PRO A 57 9.01 13.74 56.80
C PRO A 57 10.23 14.59 57.24
N ASP A 58 11.01 15.06 56.28
CA ASP A 58 12.15 15.96 56.52
C ASP A 58 12.12 17.18 55.58
N GLY A 59 13.06 18.12 55.76
CA GLY A 59 13.13 19.34 54.97
C GLY A 59 13.33 19.11 53.46
N SER A 60 13.86 17.95 53.08
CA SER A 60 14.15 17.59 51.68
C SER A 60 12.99 16.90 50.96
N THR A 61 11.91 16.52 51.66
CA THR A 61 10.75 15.83 51.08
C THR A 61 10.15 16.62 49.91
N LYS A 62 10.11 17.97 49.98
CA LYS A 62 9.61 18.81 48.88
C LYS A 62 10.48 18.71 47.62
N GLU A 63 11.79 18.70 47.75
CA GLU A 63 12.73 18.58 46.62
C GLU A 63 12.61 17.21 45.97
N ARG A 64 12.48 16.14 46.77
CA ARG A 64 12.31 14.77 46.28
C ARG A 64 11.01 14.56 45.50
N VAL A 65 9.92 15.26 45.87
CA VAL A 65 8.68 15.31 45.08
C VAL A 65 8.90 15.97 43.70
N LEU A 66 9.66 17.07 43.66
CA LEU A 66 9.97 17.76 42.40
C LEU A 66 10.84 16.91 41.48
N GLU A 67 11.87 16.26 42.03
CA GLU A 67 12.70 15.32 41.28
C GLU A 67 11.88 14.15 40.74
N TYR A 68 10.99 13.58 41.56
CA TYR A 68 10.12 12.48 41.15
C TYR A 68 9.23 12.90 39.98
N GLU A 69 8.58 14.07 40.06
CA GLU A 69 7.75 14.57 38.96
C GLU A 69 8.57 14.82 37.68
N GLN A 70 9.76 15.42 37.77
CA GLN A 70 10.63 15.64 36.61
C GLN A 70 11.02 14.31 35.94
N ARG A 71 11.40 13.30 36.75
CA ARG A 71 11.71 11.95 36.26
C ARG A 71 10.50 11.31 35.59
N LEU A 72 9.32 11.45 36.19
CA LEU A 72 8.06 10.92 35.66
C LEU A 72 7.67 11.55 34.31
N PHE A 73 7.78 12.87 34.17
CA PHE A 73 7.53 13.55 32.90
C PHE A 73 8.58 13.23 31.84
N ALA A 74 9.85 13.09 32.22
CA ALA A 74 10.91 12.65 31.30
C ALA A 74 10.63 11.22 30.79
N GLN A 75 10.17 10.33 31.67
CA GLN A 75 9.75 8.98 31.29
C GLN A 75 8.57 9.03 30.31
N TRP A 76 7.49 9.74 30.63
CA TRP A 76 6.33 9.84 29.75
C TRP A 76 6.63 10.54 28.42
N ARG A 77 7.57 11.49 28.39
CA ARG A 77 8.04 12.12 27.15
C ARG A 77 8.76 11.14 26.24
N ARG A 78 9.64 10.30 26.80
CA ARG A 78 10.30 9.22 26.05
C ARG A 78 9.30 8.18 25.55
N GLU A 79 8.31 7.84 26.37
CA GLU A 79 7.20 6.95 25.95
C GLU A 79 6.44 7.55 24.76
N TYR A 80 6.10 8.84 24.81
CA TYR A 80 5.44 9.54 23.71
C TYR A 80 6.30 9.60 22.44
N GLU A 81 7.57 9.98 22.55
CA GLU A 81 8.50 10.10 21.42
C GLU A 81 8.76 8.74 20.75
N SER A 82 8.94 7.68 21.56
CA SER A 82 9.12 6.32 21.04
C SER A 82 7.85 5.80 20.35
N ALA A 83 6.67 6.09 20.91
CA ALA A 83 5.39 5.71 20.31
C ALA A 83 5.16 6.41 18.95
N LEU A 84 5.44 7.71 18.86
CA LEU A 84 5.37 8.46 17.62
C LEU A 84 6.41 8.00 16.59
N GLY A 85 7.64 7.79 17.02
CA GLY A 85 8.72 7.32 16.14
C GLY A 85 8.37 5.99 15.47
N ARG A 86 7.79 5.06 16.23
CA ARG A 86 7.28 3.79 15.68
C ARG A 86 6.18 4.00 14.63
N ASP A 87 5.23 4.90 14.88
CA ASP A 87 4.14 5.16 13.96
C ASP A 87 4.60 5.83 12.66
N VAL A 88 5.52 6.80 12.76
CA VAL A 88 6.12 7.48 11.60
C VAL A 88 6.96 6.50 10.78
N LEU A 89 7.78 5.68 11.42
CA LEU A 89 8.56 4.64 10.73
C LEU A 89 7.65 3.65 10.01
N THR A 90 6.53 3.27 10.62
CA THR A 90 5.54 2.39 9.99
C THR A 90 4.94 3.03 8.74
N LEU A 91 4.56 4.31 8.79
CA LEU A 91 4.06 5.05 7.62
C LEU A 91 5.11 5.14 6.50
N VAL A 92 6.37 5.44 6.85
CA VAL A 92 7.47 5.50 5.87
C VAL A 92 7.69 4.13 5.22
N LEU A 93 7.68 3.04 6.00
CA LEU A 93 7.78 1.68 5.47
C LEU A 93 6.60 1.33 4.57
N CYS A 94 5.37 1.71 4.93
CA CYS A 94 4.19 1.51 4.09
C CYS A 94 4.29 2.28 2.76
N ILE A 95 4.79 3.52 2.77
CA ILE A 95 5.02 4.33 1.57
C ILE A 95 6.09 3.69 0.68
N LEU A 96 7.23 3.28 1.27
CA LEU A 96 8.30 2.59 0.55
C LEU A 96 7.84 1.24 -0.01
N LEU A 97 7.01 0.50 0.74
CA LEU A 97 6.45 -0.76 0.29
C LEU A 97 5.47 -0.56 -0.87
N SER A 98 4.55 0.41 -0.78
CA SER A 98 3.67 0.78 -1.90
C SER A 98 4.45 1.22 -3.13
N TYR A 99 5.53 1.99 -2.95
CA TYR A 99 6.41 2.44 -4.04
C TYR A 99 7.25 1.28 -4.63
N ALA A 100 7.69 0.34 -3.81
CA ALA A 100 8.39 -0.87 -4.23
C ALA A 100 7.47 -1.83 -4.98
N ILE A 101 6.23 -2.03 -4.50
CA ILE A 101 5.18 -2.79 -5.20
C ILE A 101 4.93 -2.16 -6.58
N TRP A 102 4.91 -0.82 -6.69
CA TRP A 102 4.69 -0.12 -7.97
C TRP A 102 5.82 -0.30 -8.98
N ASN A 103 7.09 -0.35 -8.55
CA ASN A 103 8.24 -0.29 -9.44
C ASN A 103 9.01 -1.61 -9.61
N ILE A 104 8.82 -2.60 -8.73
CA ILE A 104 9.52 -3.90 -8.80
C ILE A 104 8.62 -4.94 -9.46
N GLY A 105 8.87 -5.18 -10.75
CA GLY A 105 8.06 -6.07 -11.61
C GLY A 105 7.83 -7.51 -11.09
N PHE A 106 8.69 -8.02 -10.20
CA PHE A 106 8.55 -9.35 -9.60
C PHE A 106 7.46 -9.44 -8.53
N ILE A 107 7.19 -8.34 -7.81
CA ILE A 107 6.16 -8.33 -6.74
C ILE A 107 4.76 -8.45 -7.36
N PHE A 108 4.53 -7.84 -8.52
CA PHE A 108 3.30 -8.05 -9.30
C PHE A 108 3.09 -9.53 -9.66
N GLN A 109 4.14 -10.25 -10.03
CA GLN A 109 4.06 -11.68 -10.37
C GLN A 109 3.80 -12.56 -9.14
N ALA A 110 4.36 -12.22 -7.98
CA ALA A 110 4.15 -12.94 -6.73
C ALA A 110 2.76 -12.70 -6.11
N VAL A 111 2.25 -11.47 -6.18
CA VAL A 111 0.88 -11.13 -5.78
C VAL A 111 -0.13 -11.85 -6.67
N ASP A 112 0.07 -11.83 -7.99
CA ASP A 112 -0.78 -12.59 -8.93
C ASP A 112 -0.76 -14.10 -8.62
N ALA A 113 0.38 -14.69 -8.21
CA ALA A 113 0.47 -16.10 -7.83
C ALA A 113 -0.28 -16.45 -6.52
N LEU A 114 -0.23 -15.57 -5.51
CA LEU A 114 -0.88 -15.74 -4.20
C LEU A 114 -2.41 -15.64 -4.30
N PHE A 115 -2.93 -14.73 -5.12
CA PHE A 115 -4.37 -14.60 -5.36
C PHE A 115 -4.92 -15.69 -6.28
N MET A 116 -4.12 -16.21 -7.23
CA MET A 116 -4.49 -17.40 -7.99
C MET A 116 -4.62 -18.67 -7.12
N LEU A 117 -3.89 -18.76 -5.99
CA LEU A 117 -4.07 -19.81 -4.98
C LEU A 117 -5.35 -19.64 -4.14
N ALA A 118 -5.85 -18.41 -4.00
CA ALA A 118 -7.06 -18.08 -3.23
C ALA A 118 -8.36 -18.09 -4.05
N GLY A 119 -8.27 -18.19 -5.38
CA GLY A 119 -9.42 -18.36 -6.29
C GLY A 119 -10.11 -17.07 -6.73
N ASP A 120 -9.57 -15.89 -6.40
CA ASP A 120 -10.18 -14.58 -6.68
C ASP A 120 -9.38 -13.78 -7.73
N TYR A 121 -10.07 -13.32 -8.79
CA TYR A 121 -9.47 -12.64 -9.96
C TYR A 121 -9.80 -11.16 -9.91
N LEU A 122 -8.84 -10.37 -9.45
CA LEU A 122 -9.09 -8.96 -9.22
C LEU A 122 -8.98 -8.12 -10.52
N ASN A 123 -10.04 -7.34 -10.79
CA ASN A 123 -10.14 -6.24 -11.76
C ASN A 123 -8.94 -5.26 -11.62
N PRO A 124 -8.44 -4.58 -12.68
CA PRO A 124 -7.39 -3.55 -12.59
C PRO A 124 -7.57 -2.51 -11.46
N TYR A 125 -8.80 -2.22 -11.04
CA TYR A 125 -9.08 -1.43 -9.84
C TYR A 125 -8.50 -2.01 -8.56
N ALA A 126 -8.59 -3.32 -8.39
CA ALA A 126 -8.11 -3.99 -7.20
C ALA A 126 -6.58 -4.17 -7.17
N ARG A 127 -5.90 -4.05 -8.31
CA ARG A 127 -4.43 -3.89 -8.36
C ARG A 127 -4.00 -2.53 -7.81
N VAL A 128 -4.71 -1.46 -8.17
CA VAL A 128 -4.49 -0.12 -7.61
C VAL A 128 -4.80 -0.15 -6.11
N VAL A 129 -5.87 -0.82 -5.68
CA VAL A 129 -6.16 -1.01 -4.25
C VAL A 129 -5.05 -1.80 -3.55
N LEU A 130 -4.48 -2.84 -4.15
CA LEU A 130 -3.37 -3.62 -3.58
C LEU A 130 -2.06 -2.82 -3.46
N ILE A 131 -1.73 -2.02 -4.46
CA ILE A 131 -0.56 -1.13 -4.48
C ILE A 131 -0.67 -0.10 -3.35
N ILE A 132 -1.84 0.51 -3.23
CA ILE A 132 -2.08 1.56 -2.24
C ILE A 132 -2.49 0.94 -0.89
N ALA A 133 -2.77 -0.37 -0.81
CA ALA A 133 -3.26 -1.03 0.41
C ALA A 133 -2.33 -0.85 1.61
N PRO A 134 -0.99 -0.98 1.52
CA PRO A 134 -0.10 -0.68 2.64
C PRO A 134 -0.23 0.76 3.11
N LEU A 135 -0.40 1.69 2.16
CA LEU A 135 -0.52 3.12 2.43
C LEU A 135 -1.90 3.47 3.01
N LEU A 136 -2.99 2.91 2.48
CA LEU A 136 -4.35 3.00 3.01
C LEU A 136 -4.42 2.39 4.41
N TYR A 137 -3.82 1.22 4.62
CA TYR A 137 -3.72 0.57 5.93
C TYR A 137 -2.95 1.44 6.93
N GLY A 138 -1.78 1.95 6.54
CA GLY A 138 -0.97 2.82 7.37
C GLY A 138 -1.70 4.10 7.75
N VAL A 139 -2.33 4.76 6.78
CA VAL A 139 -3.12 5.99 6.99
C VAL A 139 -4.35 5.72 7.85
N TYR A 140 -5.12 4.68 7.53
CA TYR A 140 -6.34 4.32 8.25
C TYR A 140 -6.05 3.96 9.71
N HIS A 141 -5.05 3.12 9.96
CA HIS A 141 -4.72 2.67 11.32
C HIS A 141 -3.97 3.74 12.14
N LYS A 142 -3.17 4.60 11.51
CA LYS A 142 -2.40 5.61 12.27
C LYS A 142 -3.11 6.95 12.40
N LEU A 143 -4.10 7.26 11.56
CA LEU A 143 -4.82 8.53 11.62
C LEU A 143 -6.31 8.40 11.97
N LEU A 144 -6.98 7.29 11.63
CA LEU A 144 -8.44 7.18 11.72
C LEU A 144 -8.95 6.22 12.81
N VAL A 145 -8.29 5.08 13.03
CA VAL A 145 -8.81 4.02 13.92
C VAL A 145 -7.85 3.63 15.05
N GLY A 146 -8.38 3.53 16.28
CA GLY A 146 -7.68 2.99 17.44
C GLY A 146 -6.61 3.93 18.01
N ASP A 147 -5.38 3.41 18.16
CA ASP A 147 -4.22 4.09 18.74
C ASP A 147 -3.55 5.04 17.73
N THR A 148 -4.29 6.05 17.31
CA THR A 148 -3.89 7.02 16.28
C THR A 148 -2.85 8.02 16.80
N ILE A 149 -2.09 8.62 15.89
CA ILE A 149 -1.15 9.73 16.18
C ILE A 149 -1.88 10.87 16.90
N PHE A 150 -3.11 11.18 16.50
CA PHE A 150 -3.94 12.19 17.16
C PHE A 150 -4.41 11.76 18.55
N ALA A 151 -4.82 10.49 18.72
CA ALA A 151 -5.19 9.94 20.02
C ALA A 151 -4.01 9.95 20.99
N LYS A 152 -2.80 9.58 20.54
CA LYS A 152 -1.57 9.67 21.32
C LYS A 152 -1.24 11.11 21.69
N ARG A 153 -1.28 12.03 20.72
CA ARG A 153 -1.07 13.46 20.97
C ARG A 153 -2.05 13.99 22.02
N LYS A 154 -3.33 13.59 21.95
CA LYS A 154 -4.35 13.96 22.94
C LYS A 154 -4.08 13.31 24.31
N ALA A 155 -3.71 12.03 24.33
CA ALA A 155 -3.43 11.27 25.55
C ALA A 155 -2.19 11.78 26.29
N PHE A 156 -1.21 12.36 25.59
CA PHE A 156 0.01 12.95 26.13
C PHE A 156 0.02 14.49 26.12
N ALA A 157 -1.10 15.14 25.77
CA ALA A 157 -1.21 16.61 25.75
C ALA A 157 -0.87 17.25 27.11
N PHE A 158 -1.02 16.50 28.20
CA PHE A 158 -0.65 16.94 29.54
C PHE A 158 0.85 17.18 29.72
N LEU A 159 1.73 16.66 28.84
CA LEU A 159 3.17 16.94 28.88
C LEU A 159 3.47 18.44 28.69
N GLU A 160 2.57 19.19 28.04
CA GLU A 160 2.68 20.64 27.87
C GLU A 160 2.44 21.41 29.19
N LEU A 161 1.88 20.77 30.23
CA LEU A 161 1.59 21.41 31.52
C LEU A 161 2.83 21.69 32.37
N LEU A 162 3.85 20.84 32.29
CA LEU A 162 5.02 20.90 33.19
C LEU A 162 5.65 22.30 33.29
N PRO A 163 5.97 22.99 32.17
CA PRO A 163 6.52 24.34 32.24
C PRO A 163 5.56 25.32 32.92
N HIS A 164 4.24 25.13 32.83
CA HIS A 164 3.26 26.05 33.38
C HIS A 164 2.95 25.83 34.87
N LEU A 165 3.09 24.61 35.38
CA LEU A 165 2.90 24.30 36.80
C LEU A 165 4.03 24.89 37.66
N GLY A 166 5.25 24.91 37.12
CA GLY A 166 6.46 25.43 37.79
C GLY A 166 6.77 26.91 37.53
N THR A 167 6.12 27.58 36.57
CA THR A 167 6.36 29.01 36.33
C THR A 167 5.85 29.87 37.49
N PRO A 168 6.67 30.79 38.04
CA PRO A 168 6.22 31.70 39.07
C PRO A 168 5.14 32.63 38.52
N GLN A 169 3.95 32.57 39.11
CA GLN A 169 2.77 33.33 38.70
C GLN A 169 2.69 34.71 39.34
N LYS A 170 3.72 35.14 40.10
CA LYS A 170 3.71 36.38 40.88
C LYS A 170 3.32 37.61 40.05
N ALA A 171 3.93 37.79 38.88
CA ALA A 171 3.64 38.93 38.01
C ALA A 171 2.23 38.88 37.40
N GLU A 172 1.71 37.68 37.10
CA GLU A 172 0.36 37.48 36.57
C GLU A 172 -0.69 37.77 37.66
N LEU A 173 -0.41 37.30 38.88
CA LEU A 173 -1.19 37.56 40.09
C LEU A 173 -1.24 39.04 40.46
N GLU A 174 -0.10 39.73 40.47
CA GLU A 174 -0.02 41.19 40.70
C GLU A 174 -0.84 41.96 39.66
N LYS A 175 -0.80 41.53 38.39
CA LYS A 175 -1.56 42.13 37.29
C LYS A 175 -3.07 41.92 37.45
N ASP A 176 -3.50 40.73 37.84
CA ASP A 176 -4.91 40.41 38.06
C ASP A 176 -5.44 41.11 39.32
N LEU A 177 -4.65 41.19 40.38
CA LEU A 177 -4.97 41.95 41.59
C LEU A 177 -5.09 43.45 41.30
N LYS A 178 -4.19 44.03 40.50
CA LYS A 178 -4.29 45.43 40.02
C LYS A 178 -5.58 45.69 39.23
N ARG A 179 -5.96 44.78 38.34
CA ARG A 179 -7.22 44.85 37.58
C ARG A 179 -8.45 44.73 38.47
N PHE A 180 -8.39 43.87 39.48
CA PHE A 180 -9.47 43.69 40.44
C PHE A 180 -9.65 44.92 41.33
N ILE A 181 -8.55 45.46 41.88
CA ILE A 181 -8.53 46.71 42.67
C ILE A 181 -9.11 47.89 41.90
N ALA A 182 -8.90 47.95 40.57
CA ALA A 182 -9.45 49.00 39.73
C ALA A 182 -10.99 48.96 39.61
N ARG A 183 -11.62 47.81 39.89
CA ARG A 183 -13.07 47.58 39.76
C ARG A 183 -13.82 47.58 41.09
N VAL A 184 -13.11 47.44 42.21
CA VAL A 184 -13.70 47.38 43.56
C VAL A 184 -13.71 48.79 44.18
N GLU A 185 -14.83 49.12 44.83
CA GLU A 185 -15.03 50.35 45.60
C GLU A 185 -15.39 49.99 47.05
N GLY A 186 -15.06 50.89 48.00
CA GLY A 186 -15.34 50.68 49.43
C GLY A 186 -14.12 50.31 50.29
N PRO A 187 -14.33 50.00 51.58
CA PRO A 187 -13.27 49.89 52.59
C PRO A 187 -12.30 48.72 52.37
N GLN A 188 -12.66 47.69 51.59
CA GLN A 188 -11.75 46.57 51.30
C GLN A 188 -10.65 46.95 50.29
N LYS A 189 -10.82 48.05 49.54
CA LYS A 189 -9.83 48.52 48.56
C LYS A 189 -8.49 48.88 49.20
N SER A 190 -8.50 49.46 50.39
CA SER A 190 -7.28 49.80 51.13
C SER A 190 -6.53 48.54 51.58
N ALA A 191 -7.24 47.51 52.03
CA ALA A 191 -6.68 46.22 52.40
C ALA A 191 -6.14 45.44 51.18
N LEU A 192 -6.83 45.48 50.03
CA LEU A 192 -6.33 44.90 48.77
C LEU A 192 -5.07 45.64 48.25
N LEU A 193 -4.99 46.97 48.42
CA LEU A 193 -3.78 47.75 48.10
C LEU A 193 -2.62 47.43 49.05
N ALA A 194 -2.88 47.22 50.34
CA ALA A 194 -1.88 46.79 51.32
C ALA A 194 -1.35 45.38 50.99
N LEU A 195 -2.24 44.47 50.57
CA LEU A 195 -1.87 43.15 50.08
C LEU A 195 -1.01 43.21 48.82
N LEU A 196 -1.37 44.03 47.83
CA LEU A 196 -0.57 44.24 46.63
C LEU A 196 0.84 44.75 46.97
N ARG A 197 0.96 45.73 47.87
CA ARG A 197 2.26 46.26 48.32
C ARG A 197 3.11 45.21 49.05
N ALA A 198 2.48 44.39 49.91
CA ALA A 198 3.16 43.31 50.60
C ALA A 198 3.70 42.26 49.61
N LEU A 199 2.90 41.92 48.59
CA LEU A 199 3.34 41.03 47.50
C LEU A 199 4.48 41.65 46.67
N GLU A 200 4.38 42.91 46.26
CA GLU A 200 5.44 43.63 45.52
C GLU A 200 6.77 43.63 46.30
N ASN A 201 6.72 43.80 47.62
CA ASN A 201 7.88 43.82 48.52
C ASN A 201 8.39 42.43 48.98
N ASN A 202 7.77 41.33 48.53
CA ASN A 202 8.05 39.96 49.00
C ASN A 202 7.83 39.75 50.52
N ASP A 203 7.00 40.57 51.15
CA ASP A 203 6.64 40.45 52.57
C ASP A 203 5.44 39.51 52.75
N TYR A 204 5.72 38.20 52.72
CA TYR A 204 4.70 37.15 52.71
C TYR A 204 3.94 37.02 54.03
N GLU A 205 4.55 37.38 55.16
CA GLU A 205 3.89 37.33 56.47
C GLU A 205 2.85 38.46 56.60
N THR A 206 3.20 39.67 56.15
CA THR A 206 2.24 40.77 56.06
C THR A 206 1.14 40.47 55.03
N ALA A 207 1.48 39.83 53.90
CA ALA A 207 0.50 39.41 52.91
C ALA A 207 -0.52 38.41 53.48
N LYS A 208 -0.06 37.39 54.22
CA LYS A 208 -0.92 36.40 54.90
C LYS A 208 -1.85 37.05 55.93
N ARG A 209 -1.32 37.93 56.79
CA ARG A 209 -2.11 38.64 57.81
C ARG A 209 -3.19 39.53 57.17
N THR A 210 -2.83 40.22 56.08
CA THR A 210 -3.76 41.08 55.34
C THR A 210 -4.86 40.27 54.63
N LEU A 211 -4.52 39.08 54.10
CA LEU A 211 -5.47 38.13 53.52
C LEU A 211 -6.48 37.62 54.55
N SER A 212 -6.02 37.21 55.73
CA SER A 212 -6.90 36.77 56.81
C SER A 212 -7.85 37.87 57.29
N ALA A 213 -7.38 39.14 57.29
CA ALA A 213 -8.20 40.29 57.62
C ALA A 213 -9.21 40.68 56.51
N LEU A 214 -8.96 40.33 55.24
CA LEU A 214 -9.90 40.57 54.14
C LEU A 214 -11.16 39.69 54.22
N GLY A 215 -11.04 38.50 54.81
CA GLY A 215 -12.15 37.54 54.98
C GLY A 215 -13.20 37.95 56.03
N THR A 216 -12.98 39.01 56.81
CA THR A 216 -13.88 39.45 57.89
C THR A 216 -14.76 40.65 57.52
N TYR A 217 -14.58 41.23 56.33
CA TYR A 217 -15.40 42.36 55.87
C TYR A 217 -16.78 41.92 55.36
N SER A 218 -17.84 42.63 55.78
CA SER A 218 -19.20 42.44 55.25
C SER A 218 -19.30 43.03 53.83
N LEU A 219 -19.72 42.18 52.88
CA LEU A 219 -19.68 42.46 51.43
C LEU A 219 -20.99 42.02 50.76
N PRO A 220 -21.42 42.67 49.67
CA PRO A 220 -22.48 42.15 48.80
C PRO A 220 -22.14 40.74 48.31
N LEU A 221 -23.14 39.85 48.23
CA LEU A 221 -22.96 38.40 48.02
C LEU A 221 -22.04 38.05 46.82
N LYS A 222 -22.14 38.76 45.70
CA LYS A 222 -21.31 38.53 44.50
C LYS A 222 -19.84 38.91 44.71
N GLU A 223 -19.57 40.00 45.41
CA GLU A 223 -18.21 40.48 45.69
C GLU A 223 -17.55 39.66 46.80
N ALA A 224 -18.33 39.25 47.82
CA ALA A 224 -17.90 38.33 48.87
C ALA A 224 -17.43 36.98 48.29
N GLN A 225 -18.16 36.44 47.32
CA GLN A 225 -17.79 35.19 46.63
C GLN A 225 -16.52 35.33 45.79
N GLN A 226 -16.34 36.45 45.09
CA GLN A 226 -15.14 36.72 44.29
C GLN A 226 -13.90 36.93 45.17
N ILE A 227 -14.05 37.68 46.27
CA ILE A 227 -12.96 37.94 47.23
C ILE A 227 -12.58 36.65 47.96
N ALA A 228 -13.54 35.84 48.40
CA ALA A 228 -13.26 34.55 49.03
C ALA A 228 -12.53 33.58 48.08
N SER A 229 -12.90 33.55 46.79
CA SER A 229 -12.18 32.75 45.78
C SER A 229 -10.75 33.25 45.57
N LEU A 230 -10.56 34.56 45.50
CA LEU A 230 -9.26 35.20 45.29
C LEU A 230 -8.34 35.03 46.52
N CYS A 231 -8.88 35.16 47.73
CA CYS A 231 -8.16 34.90 48.98
C CYS A 231 -7.67 33.45 49.06
N ARG A 232 -8.52 32.48 48.72
CA ARG A 232 -8.16 31.06 48.71
C ARG A 232 -7.11 30.73 47.65
N GLU A 233 -7.18 31.35 46.47
CA GLU A 233 -6.17 31.21 45.42
C GLU A 233 -4.83 31.82 45.84
N LEU A 234 -4.86 32.97 46.51
CA LEU A 234 -3.68 33.65 47.03
C LEU A 234 -3.00 32.91 48.19
N GLU A 235 -3.77 32.32 49.10
CA GLU A 235 -3.25 31.47 50.18
C GLU A 235 -2.47 30.29 49.60
N LEU A 236 -3.05 29.58 48.63
CA LEU A 236 -2.40 28.44 47.98
C LEU A 236 -1.18 28.85 47.14
N LEU A 237 -1.23 30.01 46.47
CA LEU A 237 -0.05 30.56 45.78
C LEU A 237 1.05 30.96 46.76
N LEU A 238 0.72 31.56 47.90
CA LEU A 238 1.71 31.93 48.92
C LEU A 238 2.35 30.69 49.56
N GLU A 239 1.57 29.62 49.79
CA GLU A 239 2.07 28.32 50.25
C GLU A 239 3.00 27.64 49.22
N GLY A 240 2.71 27.83 47.94
CA GLY A 240 3.49 27.32 46.80
C GLY A 240 4.55 28.28 46.25
N GLN A 241 4.87 29.39 46.93
CA GLN A 241 5.79 30.44 46.46
C GLN A 241 5.51 30.91 45.01
N PHE A 242 4.25 31.16 44.71
CA PHE A 242 3.69 31.54 43.42
C PHE A 242 3.73 30.46 42.33
N SER A 243 4.08 29.22 42.66
CA SER A 243 3.83 28.09 41.75
C SER A 243 2.40 27.58 41.92
N ARG A 244 1.81 27.03 40.85
CA ARG A 244 0.47 26.38 40.91
C ARG A 244 0.53 24.97 41.48
N ARG A 245 1.68 24.66 42.09
CA ARG A 245 2.06 23.41 42.68
C ARG A 245 2.22 23.62 44.17
N VAL A 246 1.40 22.94 44.96
CA VAL A 246 1.46 23.02 46.42
C VAL A 246 1.78 21.63 46.96
N CYS A 247 2.70 21.52 47.91
CA CYS A 247 3.04 20.26 48.55
C CYS A 247 2.56 20.28 50.01
N GLN A 248 1.58 19.44 50.33
CA GLN A 248 1.14 19.16 51.69
C GLN A 248 1.75 17.83 52.14
N ILE A 249 2.65 17.90 53.12
CA ILE A 249 3.32 16.72 53.68
C ILE A 249 2.62 16.33 54.98
N ARG A 250 2.26 15.06 55.12
CA ARG A 250 1.60 14.50 56.29
C ARG A 250 2.42 13.34 56.82
N ARG A 251 2.60 13.30 58.15
CA ARG A 251 3.13 12.11 58.82
C ARG A 251 1.99 11.09 58.94
N ASN A 252 2.23 9.85 58.49
CA ASN A 252 1.23 8.78 58.53
C ASN A 252 1.70 7.63 59.43
N GLU A 253 0.98 7.43 60.53
CA GLU A 253 1.33 6.44 61.58
C GLU A 253 1.29 4.99 61.07
N ALA A 254 0.40 4.66 60.14
CA ALA A 254 0.30 3.30 59.58
C ALA A 254 1.51 2.97 58.68
N LEU A 255 2.03 3.96 57.95
CA LEU A 255 3.27 3.80 57.18
C LEU A 255 4.48 3.70 58.11
N GLU A 256 4.51 4.48 59.18
CA GLU A 256 5.57 4.42 60.19
C GLU A 256 5.63 3.03 60.87
N GLU A 257 4.47 2.49 61.27
CA GLU A 257 4.34 1.14 61.83
C GLU A 257 4.83 0.06 60.84
N PHE A 258 4.52 0.21 59.55
CA PHE A 258 4.93 -0.75 58.54
C PHE A 258 6.44 -0.69 58.23
N PHE A 259 7.00 0.50 57.98
CA PHE A 259 8.42 0.65 57.64
C PHE A 259 9.35 0.47 58.85
N SER A 260 8.81 0.48 60.08
CA SER A 260 9.53 0.07 61.29
C SER A 260 9.44 -1.45 61.57
N SER A 261 8.64 -2.20 60.81
CA SER A 261 8.51 -3.65 61.01
C SER A 261 9.73 -4.43 60.50
N SER A 262 10.03 -5.56 61.16
CA SER A 262 11.13 -6.45 60.75
C SER A 262 10.96 -6.95 59.30
N LEU A 263 9.71 -7.14 58.86
CA LEU A 263 9.37 -7.67 57.55
C LEU A 263 9.89 -6.80 56.40
N TYR A 264 9.84 -5.47 56.54
CA TYR A 264 10.40 -4.55 55.53
C TYR A 264 11.93 -4.62 55.48
N TRP A 265 12.59 -4.67 56.65
CA TRP A 265 14.05 -4.73 56.74
C TRP A 265 14.61 -6.08 56.33
N ASP A 266 13.88 -7.16 56.58
CA ASP A 266 14.19 -8.51 56.09
C ASP A 266 14.18 -8.51 54.55
N PHE A 267 13.16 -7.93 53.92
CA PHE A 267 13.12 -7.74 52.47
C PHE A 267 14.28 -6.89 51.95
N ALA A 268 14.52 -5.71 52.54
CA ALA A 268 15.59 -4.81 52.12
C ALA A 268 16.96 -5.50 52.17
N SER A 269 17.22 -6.26 53.25
CA SER A 269 18.46 -7.02 53.41
C SER A 269 18.60 -8.14 52.36
N GLN A 270 17.52 -8.85 52.04
CA GLN A 270 17.52 -9.90 51.02
C GLN A 270 17.72 -9.31 49.62
N LEU A 271 17.11 -8.16 49.32
CA LEU A 271 17.28 -7.46 48.05
C LEU A 271 18.72 -6.97 47.89
N GLN A 272 19.33 -6.43 48.95
CA GLN A 272 20.72 -6.01 48.95
C GLN A 272 21.68 -7.18 48.70
N ARG A 273 21.45 -8.33 49.37
CA ARG A 273 22.21 -9.58 49.12
C ARG A 273 22.07 -10.05 47.69
N LEU A 274 20.87 -10.01 47.10
CA LEU A 274 20.61 -10.43 45.72
C LEU A 274 21.19 -9.48 44.66
N VAL A 275 21.39 -8.20 45.00
CA VAL A 275 22.14 -7.27 44.14
C VAL A 275 23.65 -7.59 44.17
N GLN A 276 24.16 -8.08 45.30
CA GLN A 276 25.57 -8.39 45.52
C GLN A 276 25.99 -9.83 45.11
N GLU A 277 25.11 -10.83 45.18
CA GLU A 277 25.38 -12.26 44.91
C GLU A 277 24.55 -12.82 43.71
N LEU A 278 25.09 -13.80 42.95
CA LEU A 278 24.47 -14.46 41.76
C LEU A 278 23.23 -15.34 42.13
N PRO A 279 22.39 -15.80 41.16
CA PRO A 279 20.91 -15.75 41.20
C PRO A 279 20.17 -16.86 41.98
N SER A 280 20.85 -17.69 42.78
CA SER A 280 20.24 -18.83 43.48
C SER A 280 19.26 -18.42 44.58
N SER A 281 19.24 -17.15 45.01
CA SER A 281 18.37 -16.61 46.06
C SER A 281 17.05 -16.00 45.55
N SER A 282 16.75 -16.08 44.25
CA SER A 282 15.59 -15.39 43.67
C SER A 282 14.24 -15.88 44.21
N VAL A 283 14.07 -17.16 44.52
CA VAL A 283 12.79 -17.73 44.99
C VAL A 283 12.38 -17.18 46.36
N ALA A 284 13.30 -17.17 47.34
CA ALA A 284 13.03 -16.64 48.68
C ALA A 284 12.62 -15.17 48.65
N LEU A 285 13.23 -14.39 47.74
CA LEU A 285 12.91 -12.97 47.56
C LEU A 285 11.55 -12.75 46.85
N PHE A 286 11.14 -13.66 45.96
CA PHE A 286 9.79 -13.64 45.38
C PHE A 286 8.72 -13.92 46.43
N GLU A 287 8.97 -14.87 47.34
CA GLU A 287 8.06 -15.19 48.46
C GLU A 287 7.96 -14.01 49.43
N THR A 288 9.09 -13.39 49.83
CA THR A 288 9.05 -12.20 50.70
C THR A 288 8.36 -11.00 50.04
N LEU A 289 8.51 -10.80 48.72
CA LEU A 289 7.78 -9.75 47.99
C LEU A 289 6.28 -10.01 47.96
N GLN A 290 5.86 -11.28 47.81
CA GLN A 290 4.45 -11.65 47.86
C GLN A 290 3.86 -11.47 49.26
N ASP A 291 4.62 -11.84 50.30
CA ASP A 291 4.24 -11.64 51.71
C ASP A 291 4.19 -10.14 52.06
N LEU A 292 5.10 -9.32 51.52
CA LEU A 292 5.05 -7.87 51.61
C LEU A 292 3.78 -7.30 50.98
N GLU A 293 3.44 -7.69 49.76
CA GLU A 293 2.22 -7.24 49.08
C GLU A 293 0.95 -7.62 49.87
N GLN A 294 0.88 -8.84 50.42
CA GLN A 294 -0.24 -9.28 51.25
C GLN A 294 -0.31 -8.55 52.60
N THR A 295 0.85 -8.30 53.22
CA THR A 295 0.95 -7.57 54.49
C THR A 295 0.59 -6.09 54.32
N LEU A 296 0.97 -5.46 53.21
CA LEU A 296 0.56 -4.10 52.84
C LEU A 296 -0.95 -3.99 52.74
N CYS A 297 -1.59 -4.90 51.99
CA CYS A 297 -3.04 -4.93 51.81
C CYS A 297 -3.79 -5.15 53.13
N SER A 298 -3.27 -5.99 54.03
CA SER A 298 -3.94 -6.33 55.29
C SER A 298 -3.70 -5.34 56.43
N ARG A 299 -2.49 -4.76 56.56
CA ARG A 299 -2.13 -3.87 57.67
C ARG A 299 -2.36 -2.40 57.39
N ILE A 300 -2.25 -1.99 56.12
CA ILE A 300 -2.34 -0.59 55.69
C ILE A 300 -3.65 -0.33 54.92
N GLY A 301 -4.26 -1.38 54.34
CA GLY A 301 -5.56 -1.29 53.67
C GLY A 301 -6.63 -0.68 54.57
N GLY A 302 -7.28 0.38 54.09
CA GLY A 302 -8.29 1.13 54.84
C GLY A 302 -7.74 2.13 55.87
N ARG A 303 -6.43 2.17 56.12
CA ARG A 303 -5.75 3.15 57.00
C ARG A 303 -5.01 4.25 56.23
N VAL A 304 -4.84 4.08 54.93
CA VAL A 304 -4.30 5.09 54.00
C VAL A 304 -5.24 5.26 52.82
N GLU A 305 -5.07 6.35 52.08
CA GLU A 305 -5.80 6.57 50.82
C GLU A 305 -5.50 5.44 49.82
N GLU A 306 -6.53 5.01 49.07
CA GLU A 306 -6.41 3.88 48.14
C GLU A 306 -5.29 4.08 47.10
N GLU A 307 -5.09 5.32 46.64
CA GLU A 307 -4.02 5.67 45.70
C GLU A 307 -2.61 5.57 46.29
N VAL A 308 -2.47 5.73 47.62
CA VAL A 308 -1.20 5.54 48.34
C VAL A 308 -0.88 4.05 48.41
N LEU A 309 -1.88 3.21 48.72
CA LEU A 309 -1.73 1.75 48.70
C LEU A 309 -1.40 1.24 47.28
N GLU A 310 -2.11 1.74 46.26
CA GLU A 310 -1.85 1.41 44.86
C GLU A 310 -0.42 1.77 44.43
N ALA A 311 0.06 2.95 44.84
CA ALA A 311 1.43 3.40 44.56
C ALA A 311 2.49 2.45 45.13
N LEU A 312 2.30 1.98 46.38
CA LEU A 312 3.20 1.02 47.02
C LEU A 312 3.16 -0.33 46.30
N LEU A 313 1.98 -0.84 46.00
CA LEU A 313 1.83 -2.11 45.27
C LEU A 313 2.44 -2.04 43.87
N GLU A 314 2.24 -0.95 43.13
CA GLU A 314 2.86 -0.73 41.82
C GLU A 314 4.39 -0.75 41.93
N TYR A 315 4.95 -0.05 42.93
CA TYR A 315 6.39 -0.03 43.19
C TYR A 315 6.99 -1.42 43.45
N TYR A 316 6.39 -2.22 44.34
CA TYR A 316 6.90 -3.57 44.63
C TYR A 316 6.71 -4.54 43.46
N ARG A 317 5.63 -4.40 42.68
CA ARG A 317 5.44 -5.16 41.44
C ARG A 317 6.47 -4.82 40.38
N GLU A 318 6.89 -3.56 40.25
CA GLU A 318 7.97 -3.17 39.34
C GLU A 318 9.30 -3.82 39.72
N ILE A 319 9.62 -3.86 41.02
CA ILE A 319 10.80 -4.58 41.53
C ILE A 319 10.69 -6.07 41.17
N ARG A 320 9.54 -6.69 41.44
CA ARG A 320 9.25 -8.10 41.10
C ARG A 320 9.41 -8.39 39.61
N HIS A 321 8.90 -7.53 38.73
CA HIS A 321 9.04 -7.67 37.28
C HIS A 321 10.50 -7.53 36.81
N ALA A 322 11.24 -6.57 37.37
CA ALA A 322 12.66 -6.40 37.08
C ALA A 322 13.46 -7.65 37.47
N LEU A 323 13.16 -8.25 38.62
CA LEU A 323 13.78 -9.49 39.09
C LEU A 323 13.45 -10.70 38.21
N ALA A 324 12.18 -10.83 37.77
CA ALA A 324 11.74 -11.89 36.88
C ALA A 324 12.40 -11.82 35.49
N SER A 325 12.79 -10.63 35.03
CA SER A 325 13.51 -10.46 33.77
C SER A 325 14.99 -10.90 33.85
N ARG A 326 15.58 -10.85 35.06
CA ARG A 326 16.98 -11.19 35.37
C ARG A 326 17.26 -12.70 35.34
N THR A 327 16.25 -13.55 35.59
CA THR A 327 16.36 -15.01 35.47
C THR A 327 16.31 -15.51 34.02
N ARG A 328 15.97 -14.66 33.04
CA ARG A 328 15.87 -15.04 31.62
C ARG A 328 16.97 -14.49 30.71
N ARG A 329 17.78 -13.51 31.09
CA ARG A 329 18.94 -13.03 30.30
C ARG A 329 19.90 -12.21 31.16
N THR A 330 21.18 -12.37 30.87
CA THR A 330 22.34 -11.72 31.49
C THR A 330 22.31 -10.19 31.41
N SER A 331 22.64 -9.57 32.56
CA SER A 331 23.11 -8.20 32.88
C SER A 331 22.36 -6.95 32.37
N LYS A 332 21.91 -6.13 33.33
CA LYS A 332 22.19 -4.68 33.53
C LYS A 332 21.15 -4.05 34.46
N LEU A 333 21.42 -3.99 35.77
CA LEU A 333 20.46 -3.46 36.74
C LEU A 333 20.61 -1.96 37.02
N PHE A 334 21.71 -1.32 36.62
CA PHE A 334 21.88 0.13 36.80
C PHE A 334 22.78 0.73 35.72
N GLU A 335 22.45 0.51 34.46
CA GLU A 335 22.74 1.51 33.45
C GLU A 335 21.42 2.25 33.21
N SER A 336 21.46 3.59 33.19
CA SER A 336 20.50 4.40 32.43
C SER A 336 20.11 3.62 31.18
N PRO A 337 18.85 3.60 30.71
CA PRO A 337 18.54 2.94 29.45
C PRO A 337 19.45 3.55 28.39
N ARG A 338 20.61 2.93 28.14
CA ARG A 338 21.36 3.01 26.90
C ARG A 338 20.46 2.24 25.99
N GLU A 339 19.44 2.98 25.55
CA GLU A 339 19.07 3.11 24.18
C GLU A 339 19.75 2.00 23.39
N TYR A 340 19.02 0.92 23.15
CA TYR A 340 19.14 0.32 21.84
C TYR A 340 18.79 1.46 20.85
N ARG A 341 19.81 2.26 20.49
CA ARG A 341 19.82 3.26 19.42
C ARG A 341 19.75 2.56 18.07
N LEU A 342 18.85 1.59 17.95
CA LEU A 342 18.46 1.01 16.68
C LEU A 342 17.36 1.85 16.02
N PHE A 343 16.78 2.81 16.76
CA PHE A 343 15.81 3.73 16.22
C PHE A 343 16.39 5.15 16.17
N PRO A 344 16.55 5.74 14.98
CA PRO A 344 17.02 7.11 14.83
C PRO A 344 16.06 8.08 15.53
N THR A 345 16.61 9.17 16.07
CA THR A 345 15.77 10.28 16.58
C THR A 345 14.85 10.83 15.47
N PRO A 346 13.77 11.55 15.77
CA PRO A 346 12.87 12.09 14.75
C PRO A 346 13.60 12.91 13.68
N VAL A 347 14.59 13.72 14.11
CA VAL A 347 15.44 14.52 13.22
C VAL A 347 16.35 13.64 12.35
N GLN A 348 16.95 12.59 12.92
CA GLN A 348 17.74 11.62 12.16
C GLN A 348 16.87 10.82 11.18
N THR A 349 15.63 10.52 11.53
CA THR A 349 14.67 9.82 10.66
C THR A 349 14.30 10.69 9.45
N VAL A 350 14.05 11.98 9.68
CA VAL A 350 13.80 12.97 8.62
C VAL A 350 15.01 13.13 7.71
N LEU A 351 16.22 13.26 8.27
CA LEU A 351 17.46 13.38 7.50
C LEU A 351 17.77 12.13 6.67
N VAL A 352 17.62 10.94 7.24
CA VAL A 352 17.78 9.66 6.52
C VAL A 352 16.73 9.54 5.42
N SER A 353 15.49 10.00 5.66
CA SER A 353 14.44 10.01 4.63
C SER A 353 14.77 10.96 3.48
N PHE A 354 15.22 12.19 3.76
CA PHE A 354 15.66 13.14 2.74
C PHE A 354 16.90 12.64 1.97
N LEU A 355 17.85 12.00 2.66
CA LEU A 355 19.03 11.40 2.04
C LEU A 355 18.63 10.25 1.11
N LEU A 356 17.73 9.36 1.55
CA LEU A 356 17.22 8.25 0.72
C LEU A 356 16.42 8.77 -0.48
N ILE A 357 15.61 9.82 -0.31
CA ILE A 357 14.90 10.48 -1.42
C ILE A 357 15.90 11.11 -2.39
N GLY A 358 16.90 11.84 -1.89
CA GLY A 358 17.93 12.48 -2.72
C GLY A 358 18.80 11.48 -3.48
N VAL A 359 19.24 10.40 -2.81
CA VAL A 359 20.00 9.30 -3.42
C VAL A 359 19.15 8.57 -4.46
N SER A 360 17.87 8.34 -4.20
CA SER A 360 16.95 7.77 -5.18
C SER A 360 16.85 8.70 -6.39
N LEU A 361 16.50 9.98 -6.21
CA LEU A 361 16.38 10.96 -7.29
C LEU A 361 17.66 11.08 -8.15
N LEU A 362 18.84 11.02 -7.52
CA LEU A 362 20.12 11.10 -8.20
C LEU A 362 20.44 9.81 -8.97
N LEU A 363 20.24 8.64 -8.37
CA LEU A 363 20.37 7.34 -9.06
C LEU A 363 19.39 7.20 -10.25
N PHE A 364 18.21 7.81 -10.15
CA PHE A 364 17.20 7.81 -11.23
C PHE A 364 17.47 8.84 -12.35
N SER A 365 18.40 9.79 -12.17
CA SER A 365 18.81 10.78 -13.19
C SER A 365 19.99 10.33 -14.06
N VAL A 366 20.50 9.13 -13.78
CA VAL A 366 21.67 8.55 -14.44
C VAL A 366 21.23 7.38 -15.31
N HIS A 367 21.27 7.56 -16.63
CA HIS A 367 20.97 6.48 -17.56
C HIS A 367 22.26 5.89 -18.12
N LEU A 368 22.47 4.60 -17.84
CA LEU A 368 23.54 3.82 -18.44
C LEU A 368 22.97 3.06 -19.65
N VAL A 369 23.30 3.52 -20.86
CA VAL A 369 22.81 2.91 -22.12
C VAL A 369 23.98 2.33 -22.91
N ASP A 370 23.70 1.42 -23.85
CA ASP A 370 24.77 0.93 -24.73
C ASP A 370 25.33 2.08 -25.58
N ARG A 371 26.60 1.96 -25.98
CA ARG A 371 27.30 3.01 -26.75
C ARG A 371 26.56 3.37 -28.05
N GLU A 372 25.91 2.40 -28.66
CA GLU A 372 25.14 2.52 -29.90
C GLU A 372 23.66 2.93 -29.67
N ASP A 373 23.21 3.03 -28.41
CA ASP A 373 21.85 3.43 -28.06
C ASP A 373 21.72 4.94 -27.90
N PHE A 374 20.54 5.50 -28.09
CA PHE A 374 20.23 6.91 -27.80
C PHE A 374 19.01 7.02 -26.89
N LEU A 375 18.92 8.12 -26.13
CA LEU A 375 17.79 8.37 -25.23
C LEU A 375 16.81 9.35 -25.90
N ILE A 376 15.53 9.00 -25.95
CA ILE A 376 14.46 9.92 -26.33
C ILE A 376 13.81 10.46 -25.06
N VAL A 377 13.67 11.78 -24.98
CA VAL A 377 13.02 12.47 -23.86
C VAL A 377 11.80 13.24 -24.37
N ARG A 378 10.63 12.90 -23.83
CA ARG A 378 9.39 13.65 -24.10
C ARG A 378 9.25 14.84 -23.14
N SER A 379 8.88 16.00 -23.68
CA SER A 379 8.43 17.15 -22.89
C SER A 379 7.15 17.73 -23.42
N LEU A 380 6.25 18.07 -22.53
CA LEU A 380 5.24 19.08 -22.82
C LEU A 380 5.89 20.46 -22.69
N LYS A 381 5.87 21.27 -23.75
CA LYS A 381 6.32 22.65 -23.74
C LYS A 381 5.18 23.58 -24.10
N ILE A 382 4.97 24.59 -23.25
CA ILE A 382 4.04 25.69 -23.53
C ILE A 382 4.57 26.45 -24.74
N GLY A 383 3.71 26.72 -25.73
CA GLY A 383 4.08 27.41 -26.97
C GLY A 383 4.70 26.52 -28.05
N TRP A 384 4.79 25.20 -27.85
CA TRP A 384 5.26 24.26 -28.87
C TRP A 384 4.07 23.69 -29.62
N GLN A 385 3.86 24.06 -30.90
CA GLN A 385 2.63 23.75 -31.64
C GLN A 385 1.36 24.18 -30.86
N GLU A 386 1.10 25.50 -30.85
CA GLU A 386 -0.02 26.15 -30.12
C GLU A 386 0.23 26.30 -28.60
N PHE A 387 -0.82 26.27 -27.76
CA PHE A 387 -0.72 26.59 -26.33
C PHE A 387 0.12 25.58 -25.55
N LEU A 388 0.03 24.30 -25.92
CA LEU A 388 0.71 23.20 -25.25
C LEU A 388 0.95 22.08 -26.26
N GLY A 389 2.21 21.73 -26.52
CA GLY A 389 2.50 20.60 -27.39
C GLY A 389 3.76 19.85 -27.00
N GLU A 390 3.85 18.65 -27.56
CA GLU A 390 4.85 17.67 -27.21
C GLU A 390 6.12 17.89 -28.03
N ARG A 391 7.23 18.11 -27.33
CA ARG A 391 8.57 18.19 -27.89
C ARG A 391 9.35 16.93 -27.55
N LEU A 392 9.89 16.31 -28.58
CA LEU A 392 10.69 15.08 -28.53
C LEU A 392 12.18 15.41 -28.74
N ASP A 393 12.98 15.36 -27.67
CA ASP A 393 14.42 15.61 -27.74
C ASP A 393 15.20 14.28 -27.81
N ILE A 394 16.22 14.20 -28.67
CA ILE A 394 17.16 13.05 -28.75
C ILE A 394 18.44 13.42 -28.02
N VAL A 395 18.84 12.58 -27.08
CA VAL A 395 20.08 12.75 -26.33
C VAL A 395 21.02 11.59 -26.67
N GLU A 396 21.96 11.86 -27.57
CA GLU A 396 22.97 10.88 -28.01
C GLU A 396 24.30 11.05 -27.30
N ARG A 397 24.61 12.25 -26.83
CA ARG A 397 25.91 12.63 -26.25
C ARG A 397 25.96 12.28 -24.78
N GLY A 398 26.90 11.42 -24.41
CA GLY A 398 27.14 10.97 -23.03
C GLY A 398 28.61 10.67 -22.77
N VAL A 399 28.96 10.49 -21.49
CA VAL A 399 30.31 10.13 -21.08
C VAL A 399 30.52 8.65 -21.40
N PRO A 400 31.47 8.27 -22.29
CA PRO A 400 31.69 6.87 -22.62
C PRO A 400 32.29 6.10 -21.42
N LEU A 401 31.73 4.93 -21.15
CA LEU A 401 32.14 3.97 -20.12
C LEU A 401 32.26 2.58 -20.75
N GLY A 402 33.34 2.36 -21.52
CA GLY A 402 33.55 1.10 -22.24
C GLY A 402 32.51 0.86 -23.35
N SER A 403 31.76 -0.24 -23.24
CA SER A 403 30.64 -0.57 -24.14
C SER A 403 29.36 0.22 -23.83
N LYS A 404 29.33 0.93 -22.71
CA LYS A 404 28.21 1.76 -22.26
C LYS A 404 28.54 3.26 -22.41
N LYS A 405 27.53 4.10 -22.34
CA LYS A 405 27.68 5.55 -22.13
C LYS A 405 26.71 6.02 -21.05
N LEU A 406 27.19 6.95 -20.24
CA LEU A 406 26.43 7.62 -19.19
C LEU A 406 25.76 8.86 -19.77
N LEU A 407 24.43 8.93 -19.68
CA LEU A 407 23.67 10.11 -20.05
C LEU A 407 23.17 10.80 -18.78
N LEU A 408 23.49 12.09 -18.66
CA LEU A 408 23.00 12.98 -17.59
C LEU A 408 21.87 13.83 -18.18
N THR A 409 20.62 13.45 -17.92
CA THR A 409 19.45 14.20 -18.35
C THR A 409 18.55 14.52 -17.16
N THR A 410 17.92 15.69 -17.18
CA THR A 410 16.97 16.09 -16.13
C THR A 410 15.82 15.08 -16.03
N PRO A 411 15.34 14.79 -14.81
CA PRO A 411 14.35 13.75 -14.59
C PRO A 411 13.06 14.11 -15.32
N ARG A 412 12.72 13.33 -16.34
CA ARG A 412 11.41 13.40 -16.98
C ARG A 412 10.75 12.03 -16.97
N PRO A 413 9.42 11.98 -16.76
CA PRO A 413 8.69 10.74 -16.57
C PRO A 413 8.65 9.80 -17.79
N PHE A 414 9.12 10.23 -18.97
CA PHE A 414 8.99 9.48 -20.22
C PHE A 414 10.29 9.49 -21.03
N ALA A 415 11.31 8.81 -20.50
CA ALA A 415 12.58 8.60 -21.19
C ALA A 415 12.72 7.14 -21.64
N PHE A 416 13.08 6.93 -22.90
CA PHE A 416 13.22 5.61 -23.51
C PHE A 416 14.56 5.48 -24.22
N ALA A 417 15.19 4.30 -24.12
CA ALA A 417 16.46 4.00 -24.79
C ALA A 417 16.21 3.19 -26.07
N HIS A 418 16.81 3.62 -27.17
CA HIS A 418 16.59 3.05 -28.51
C HIS A 418 17.89 2.70 -29.20
N ARG A 419 17.86 1.63 -30.00
CA ARG A 419 18.98 1.18 -30.84
C ARG A 419 18.97 1.92 -32.17
N GLY A 420 19.90 2.86 -32.37
CA GLY A 420 20.10 3.56 -33.65
C GLY A 420 21.04 2.83 -34.62
N THR A 421 21.21 1.52 -34.45
CA THR A 421 22.32 0.80 -35.08
C THR A 421 21.98 0.45 -36.53
N ARG A 422 22.99 0.55 -37.41
CA ARG A 422 22.94 -0.03 -38.76
C ARG A 422 23.07 -1.56 -38.73
N ARG A 423 23.09 -2.22 -37.57
CA ARG A 423 23.19 -3.68 -37.52
C ARG A 423 21.81 -4.29 -37.80
N PRO A 424 21.75 -5.41 -38.53
CA PRO A 424 20.51 -6.14 -38.72
C PRO A 424 19.87 -6.51 -37.37
N GLN A 425 18.59 -6.22 -37.23
CA GLN A 425 17.75 -6.60 -36.10
C GLN A 425 16.71 -7.62 -36.58
N SER A 426 16.14 -8.38 -35.65
CA SER A 426 15.04 -9.30 -35.95
C SER A 426 13.76 -8.94 -35.21
N VAL A 427 12.63 -9.25 -35.84
CA VAL A 427 11.28 -9.22 -35.25
C VAL A 427 10.52 -10.44 -35.73
N ASP A 428 9.69 -11.02 -34.86
CA ASP A 428 8.87 -12.17 -35.20
C ASP A 428 7.39 -11.76 -35.31
N ALA A 429 6.67 -12.33 -36.28
CA ALA A 429 5.21 -12.30 -36.36
C ALA A 429 4.67 -13.72 -36.45
N LEU A 430 3.44 -13.94 -36.00
CA LEU A 430 2.84 -15.27 -35.90
C LEU A 430 1.59 -15.35 -36.77
N LEU A 431 1.49 -16.39 -37.58
CA LEU A 431 0.28 -16.75 -38.29
C LEU A 431 -0.26 -18.06 -37.69
N LEU A 432 -1.52 -18.07 -37.29
CA LEU A 432 -2.19 -19.27 -36.79
C LEU A 432 -2.60 -20.14 -37.97
N LEU A 433 -2.13 -21.39 -38.00
CA LEU A 433 -2.46 -22.35 -39.06
C LEU A 433 -3.53 -23.33 -38.62
N ARG A 434 -3.41 -23.89 -37.40
CA ARG A 434 -4.29 -24.98 -36.96
C ARG A 434 -4.43 -25.07 -35.45
N GLU A 435 -5.61 -25.44 -34.95
CA GLU A 435 -5.85 -25.82 -33.56
C GLU A 435 -5.58 -27.33 -33.37
N VAL A 436 -4.76 -27.73 -32.39
CA VAL A 436 -4.28 -29.11 -32.19
C VAL A 436 -4.30 -29.54 -30.73
N GLU A 437 -4.69 -30.79 -30.47
CA GLU A 437 -4.80 -31.33 -29.10
C GLU A 437 -3.49 -31.25 -28.32
N PRO A 438 -3.48 -30.74 -27.08
CA PRO A 438 -2.27 -30.48 -26.31
C PRO A 438 -1.41 -31.75 -26.15
N THR A 439 -0.15 -31.68 -26.56
CA THR A 439 0.78 -32.80 -26.40
C THR A 439 1.64 -32.63 -25.16
N LEU A 440 1.74 -33.69 -24.35
CA LEU A 440 2.69 -33.82 -23.25
C LEU A 440 4.12 -33.99 -23.79
N GLN A 441 4.69 -32.95 -24.38
CA GLN A 441 6.10 -32.96 -24.77
C GLN A 441 6.96 -32.34 -23.66
N GLY A 442 8.03 -33.04 -23.25
CA GLY A 442 9.03 -32.53 -22.30
C GLY A 442 9.14 -33.22 -20.94
N GLY A 443 8.59 -34.44 -20.77
CA GLY A 443 8.69 -35.19 -19.50
C GLY A 443 8.00 -34.46 -18.34
N VAL A 444 8.47 -34.65 -17.10
CA VAL A 444 7.84 -34.09 -15.88
C VAL A 444 7.70 -32.56 -15.93
N LEU A 445 8.70 -31.85 -16.47
CA LEU A 445 8.67 -30.40 -16.68
C LEU A 445 7.63 -29.99 -17.73
N GLY A 446 7.49 -30.76 -18.80
CA GLY A 446 6.43 -30.58 -19.80
C GLY A 446 5.04 -30.83 -19.23
N THR A 447 4.88 -31.85 -18.38
CA THR A 447 3.62 -32.18 -17.70
C THR A 447 3.22 -31.11 -16.68
N LEU A 448 4.17 -30.60 -15.89
CA LEU A 448 3.93 -29.50 -14.94
C LEU A 448 3.60 -28.20 -15.66
N ARG A 449 4.29 -27.91 -16.77
CA ARG A 449 3.99 -26.77 -17.64
C ARG A 449 2.62 -26.91 -18.29
N TYR A 450 2.24 -28.09 -18.75
CA TYR A 450 0.90 -28.38 -19.29
C TYR A 450 -0.19 -28.25 -18.24
N LEU A 451 0.01 -28.77 -17.02
CA LEU A 451 -0.93 -28.60 -15.91
C LEU A 451 -1.06 -27.13 -15.48
N TRP A 452 0.04 -26.40 -15.47
CA TRP A 452 0.08 -24.96 -15.22
C TRP A 452 -0.61 -24.15 -16.34
N GLU A 453 -0.39 -24.50 -17.60
CA GLU A 453 -1.01 -23.83 -18.74
C GLU A 453 -2.52 -24.18 -18.83
N LYS A 454 -2.91 -25.40 -18.48
CA LYS A 454 -4.31 -25.81 -18.40
C LYS A 454 -5.04 -25.22 -17.19
N SER A 455 -4.36 -25.09 -16.05
CA SER A 455 -4.90 -24.34 -14.91
C SER A 455 -5.04 -22.88 -15.32
N MET A 456 -4.00 -22.21 -15.81
CA MET A 456 -4.04 -20.82 -16.30
C MET A 456 -5.09 -20.56 -17.40
N ALA A 457 -5.46 -21.58 -18.18
CA ALA A 457 -6.54 -21.55 -19.16
C ALA A 457 -7.94 -21.61 -18.50
N PHE A 458 -8.07 -22.35 -17.39
CA PHE A 458 -9.19 -22.26 -16.45
C PHE A 458 -9.31 -20.85 -15.84
N PHE A 459 -8.17 -20.18 -15.60
CA PHE A 459 -8.06 -18.78 -15.13
C PHE A 459 -8.45 -17.72 -16.19
N LYS A 460 -8.73 -18.10 -17.45
CA LYS A 460 -9.05 -17.17 -18.55
C LYS A 460 -10.27 -17.57 -19.39
N GLU A 461 -11.18 -18.40 -18.87
CA GLU A 461 -12.37 -18.90 -19.58
C GLU A 461 -12.09 -19.42 -21.00
N GLY A 462 -10.93 -20.03 -21.21
CA GLY A 462 -10.53 -20.56 -22.51
C GLY A 462 -10.15 -22.01 -22.40
N TYR A 463 -11.07 -22.95 -22.62
CA TYR A 463 -10.68 -24.31 -22.93
C TYR A 463 -9.97 -24.30 -24.29
N GLY A 464 -8.63 -24.31 -24.27
CA GLY A 464 -7.81 -24.16 -25.46
C GLY A 464 -6.92 -25.36 -25.70
N ASN A 465 -7.08 -25.96 -26.87
CA ASN A 465 -6.05 -26.77 -27.51
C ASN A 465 -4.80 -25.91 -27.78
N ASP A 466 -3.67 -26.55 -28.11
CA ASP A 466 -2.52 -25.79 -28.61
C ASP A 466 -2.78 -25.33 -30.05
N PHE A 467 -1.94 -24.44 -30.56
CA PHE A 467 -1.97 -23.99 -31.93
C PHE A 467 -0.69 -24.36 -32.65
N VAL A 468 -0.80 -24.88 -33.87
CA VAL A 468 0.29 -24.84 -34.82
C VAL A 468 0.29 -23.46 -35.45
N VAL A 469 1.41 -22.76 -35.29
CA VAL A 469 1.64 -21.43 -35.83
C VAL A 469 2.83 -21.48 -36.78
N LEU A 470 2.74 -20.67 -37.84
CA LEU A 470 3.86 -20.33 -38.68
C LEU A 470 4.47 -19.03 -38.12
N ARG A 471 5.63 -19.13 -37.50
CA ARG A 471 6.39 -17.96 -37.05
C ARG A 471 7.20 -17.43 -38.22
N PHE A 472 7.01 -16.16 -38.56
CA PHE A 472 7.84 -15.44 -39.50
C PHE A 472 8.85 -14.60 -38.73
N SER A 473 10.14 -14.87 -38.91
CA SER A 473 11.25 -14.06 -38.40
C SER A 473 11.79 -13.17 -39.50
N PHE A 474 11.62 -11.87 -39.31
CA PHE A 474 12.05 -10.82 -40.23
C PHE A 474 13.36 -10.26 -39.76
N LYS A 475 14.39 -10.32 -40.59
CA LYS A 475 15.58 -9.49 -40.38
C LYS A 475 15.41 -8.18 -41.11
N PHE A 476 15.65 -7.08 -40.41
CA PHE A 476 15.54 -5.73 -40.93
C PHE A 476 16.72 -4.87 -40.46
N GLN A 477 17.01 -3.81 -41.18
CA GLN A 477 18.07 -2.86 -40.86
C GLN A 477 17.50 -1.45 -40.81
N ILE A 478 17.85 -0.69 -39.78
CA ILE A 478 17.44 0.72 -39.68
C ILE A 478 18.30 1.53 -40.64
N THR A 479 17.66 2.16 -41.61
CA THR A 479 18.29 3.02 -42.63
C THR A 479 18.18 4.50 -42.28
N ASP A 480 17.07 4.90 -41.64
CA ASP A 480 16.82 6.26 -41.15
C ASP A 480 16.41 6.22 -39.66
N PRO A 481 17.36 6.48 -38.73
CA PRO A 481 17.10 6.48 -37.29
C PRO A 481 16.06 7.50 -36.82
N GLU A 482 15.89 8.64 -37.52
CA GLU A 482 14.91 9.67 -37.15
C GLU A 482 13.49 9.21 -37.43
N ARG A 483 13.26 8.58 -38.60
CA ARG A 483 11.96 7.96 -38.92
C ARG A 483 11.67 6.77 -38.02
N TRP A 484 12.67 5.94 -37.73
CA TRP A 484 12.52 4.84 -36.79
C TRP A 484 12.12 5.34 -35.41
N LYS A 485 12.71 6.44 -34.94
CA LYS A 485 12.33 7.09 -33.68
C LYS A 485 10.87 7.55 -33.64
N GLN A 486 10.36 8.13 -34.72
CA GLN A 486 8.95 8.55 -34.78
C GLN A 486 8.00 7.36 -34.67
N TYR A 487 8.41 6.22 -35.23
CA TYR A 487 7.66 4.97 -35.18
C TYR A 487 7.81 4.22 -33.83
N ASP A 488 9.01 4.23 -33.25
CA ASP A 488 9.40 3.61 -31.99
C ASP A 488 9.40 4.62 -30.84
N PHE A 489 8.28 5.31 -30.63
CA PHE A 489 8.26 6.49 -29.76
C PHE A 489 8.27 6.19 -28.24
N ASP A 490 8.07 4.93 -27.84
CA ASP A 490 7.90 4.42 -26.45
C ASP A 490 8.73 3.15 -26.17
N GLY A 491 9.64 2.79 -27.08
CA GLY A 491 10.48 1.60 -26.98
C GLY A 491 9.82 0.31 -27.48
N ARG A 492 8.62 0.39 -28.09
CA ARG A 492 7.83 -0.75 -28.58
C ARG A 492 7.73 -0.81 -30.11
N GLY A 493 8.67 -0.20 -30.82
CA GLY A 493 8.68 -0.13 -32.29
C GLY A 493 8.80 -1.50 -32.95
N LYS A 494 9.55 -2.45 -32.36
CA LYS A 494 9.59 -3.84 -32.85
C LYS A 494 8.24 -4.51 -32.73
N GLU A 495 7.56 -4.32 -31.60
CA GLU A 495 6.23 -4.84 -31.40
C GLU A 495 5.21 -4.27 -32.39
N ARG A 496 5.27 -2.97 -32.67
CA ARG A 496 4.44 -2.34 -33.72
C ARG A 496 4.75 -2.90 -35.09
N LEU A 497 6.05 -3.06 -35.41
CA LEU A 497 6.47 -3.62 -36.69
C LEU A 497 5.96 -5.06 -36.85
N SER A 498 6.02 -5.87 -35.79
CA SER A 498 5.43 -7.22 -35.76
C SER A 498 3.93 -7.20 -36.10
N ARG A 499 3.17 -6.33 -35.43
CA ARG A 499 1.71 -6.15 -35.67
C ARG A 499 1.42 -5.72 -37.10
N ASP A 500 2.15 -4.73 -37.60
CA ASP A 500 1.91 -4.18 -38.94
C ASP A 500 2.23 -5.24 -40.01
N LEU A 501 3.32 -6.00 -39.83
CA LEU A 501 3.68 -7.13 -40.70
C LEU A 501 2.62 -8.25 -40.68
N GLU A 502 2.03 -8.56 -39.53
CA GLU A 502 1.02 -9.63 -39.39
C GLU A 502 -0.17 -9.43 -40.35
N SER A 503 -0.65 -8.19 -40.50
CA SER A 503 -1.78 -7.88 -41.40
C SER A 503 -1.45 -8.16 -42.87
N PHE A 504 -0.20 -7.87 -43.29
CA PHE A 504 0.26 -8.18 -44.64
C PHE A 504 0.49 -9.68 -44.84
N LEU A 505 0.91 -10.39 -43.80
CA LEU A 505 1.08 -11.85 -43.82
C LEU A 505 -0.26 -12.57 -43.91
N LEU A 506 -1.28 -12.11 -43.17
CA LEU A 506 -2.65 -12.63 -43.27
C LEU A 506 -3.16 -12.50 -44.71
N ALA A 507 -3.00 -11.32 -45.32
CA ALA A 507 -3.40 -11.11 -46.71
C ALA A 507 -2.62 -12.01 -47.70
N HIS A 508 -1.33 -12.23 -47.48
CA HIS A 508 -0.53 -13.14 -48.31
C HIS A 508 -0.96 -14.60 -48.12
N ALA A 509 -1.13 -15.04 -46.87
CA ALA A 509 -1.59 -16.39 -46.55
C ALA A 509 -2.99 -16.65 -47.12
N ASP A 510 -3.92 -15.70 -47.04
CA ASP A 510 -5.27 -15.84 -47.59
C ASP A 510 -5.28 -16.02 -49.12
N ARG A 511 -4.35 -15.38 -49.84
CA ARG A 511 -4.16 -15.63 -51.28
C ARG A 511 -3.70 -17.06 -51.57
N VAL A 512 -2.80 -17.58 -50.74
CA VAL A 512 -2.30 -18.96 -50.87
C VAL A 512 -3.41 -19.95 -50.50
N ARG A 513 -4.20 -19.66 -49.45
CA ARG A 513 -5.37 -20.44 -49.03
C ARG A 513 -6.45 -20.52 -50.10
N GLU A 514 -6.68 -19.44 -50.82
CA GLU A 514 -7.66 -19.40 -51.90
C GLU A 514 -7.36 -20.47 -52.97
N LYS A 515 -6.08 -20.67 -53.31
CA LYS A 515 -5.67 -21.72 -54.26
C LYS A 515 -6.08 -23.11 -53.78
N TYR A 516 -5.87 -23.43 -52.50
CA TYR A 516 -6.26 -24.72 -51.94
C TYR A 516 -7.78 -24.89 -51.80
N ARG A 517 -8.51 -23.80 -51.53
CA ARG A 517 -9.98 -23.81 -51.51
C ARG A 517 -10.55 -24.07 -52.90
N GLN A 518 -10.05 -23.39 -53.93
CA GLN A 518 -10.42 -23.63 -55.33
C GLN A 518 -10.13 -25.07 -55.73
N ALA A 519 -8.93 -25.57 -55.41
CA ALA A 519 -8.58 -26.96 -55.67
C ALA A 519 -9.52 -27.95 -54.95
N PHE A 520 -10.02 -27.64 -53.76
CA PHE A 520 -11.02 -28.46 -53.07
C PHE A 520 -12.39 -28.43 -53.75
N PHE A 521 -12.83 -27.28 -54.25
CA PHE A 521 -14.11 -27.16 -54.97
C PHE A 521 -14.10 -27.86 -56.34
N GLU A 522 -12.93 -28.08 -56.92
CA GLU A 522 -12.73 -28.83 -58.17
C GLU A 522 -12.65 -30.36 -57.95
N GLU A 523 -12.58 -30.84 -56.70
CA GLU A 523 -12.55 -32.29 -56.39
C GLU A 523 -13.91 -32.97 -56.68
N GLU A 524 -13.88 -34.28 -56.97
CA GLU A 524 -15.10 -35.08 -57.14
C GLU A 524 -15.97 -35.06 -55.87
N TYR A 525 -17.29 -34.95 -56.06
CA TYR A 525 -18.26 -34.78 -54.98
C TYR A 525 -18.12 -35.80 -53.84
N GLU A 526 -17.98 -37.10 -54.16
CA GLU A 526 -17.86 -38.14 -53.14
C GLU A 526 -16.55 -38.03 -52.33
N THR A 527 -15.47 -37.59 -52.98
CA THR A 527 -14.17 -37.38 -52.33
C THR A 527 -14.21 -36.15 -51.42
N ALA A 528 -14.81 -35.05 -51.88
CA ALA A 528 -15.00 -33.85 -51.08
C ALA A 528 -15.92 -34.11 -49.88
N ARG A 529 -17.00 -34.87 -50.10
CA ARG A 529 -17.95 -35.29 -49.05
C ARG A 529 -17.26 -36.16 -47.99
N ALA A 530 -16.46 -37.14 -48.39
CA ALA A 530 -15.72 -37.99 -47.45
C ALA A 530 -14.78 -37.18 -46.55
N LYS A 531 -14.05 -36.21 -47.11
CA LYS A 531 -13.16 -35.31 -46.36
C LYS A 531 -13.91 -34.43 -45.36
N LEU A 532 -15.07 -33.90 -45.75
CA LEU A 532 -15.93 -33.13 -44.83
C LEU A 532 -16.50 -33.98 -43.70
N VAL A 533 -16.91 -35.22 -43.99
CA VAL A 533 -17.37 -36.16 -42.96
C VAL A 533 -16.22 -36.50 -42.00
N GLU A 534 -15.03 -36.75 -42.50
CA GLU A 534 -13.84 -37.03 -41.69
C GLU A 534 -13.55 -35.87 -40.71
N ILE A 535 -13.56 -34.63 -41.20
CA ILE A 535 -13.36 -33.45 -40.35
C ILE A 535 -14.50 -33.25 -39.36
N SER A 536 -15.74 -33.53 -39.76
CA SER A 536 -16.90 -33.39 -38.85
C SER A 536 -16.82 -34.34 -37.64
N ARG A 537 -16.13 -35.47 -37.78
CA ARG A 537 -15.89 -36.41 -36.67
C ARG A 537 -14.77 -35.98 -35.73
N SER A 538 -13.96 -34.98 -36.12
CA SER A 538 -12.87 -34.48 -35.30
C SER A 538 -13.37 -33.86 -33.99
N ARG A 539 -12.53 -33.93 -32.96
CA ARG A 539 -12.82 -33.27 -31.68
C ARG A 539 -12.91 -31.75 -31.83
N THR A 540 -12.09 -31.15 -32.69
CA THR A 540 -12.11 -29.71 -32.98
C THR A 540 -13.47 -29.27 -33.52
N PHE A 541 -14.08 -30.08 -34.39
CA PHE A 541 -15.42 -29.81 -34.92
C PHE A 541 -16.52 -29.89 -33.84
N ARG A 542 -16.41 -30.84 -32.90
CA ARG A 542 -17.31 -30.89 -31.72
C ARG A 542 -17.19 -29.64 -30.85
N GLU A 543 -15.97 -29.13 -30.70
CA GLU A 543 -15.70 -27.91 -29.96
C GLU A 543 -16.25 -26.67 -30.68
N TRP A 544 -16.22 -26.62 -32.02
CA TRP A 544 -16.87 -25.56 -32.79
C TRP A 544 -18.39 -25.54 -32.60
N ILE A 545 -19.05 -26.70 -32.68
CA ILE A 545 -20.49 -26.82 -32.38
C ILE A 545 -20.79 -26.30 -30.97
N ARG A 546 -19.98 -26.72 -29.98
CA ARG A 546 -20.14 -26.28 -28.59
C ARG A 546 -19.94 -24.77 -28.43
N ARG A 547 -18.93 -24.18 -29.06
CA ARG A 547 -18.62 -22.74 -29.01
C ARG A 547 -19.71 -21.90 -29.69
N PHE A 548 -20.33 -22.41 -30.76
CA PHE A 548 -21.47 -21.75 -31.41
C PHE A 548 -22.71 -21.75 -30.52
N LEU A 549 -22.99 -22.86 -29.84
CA LEU A 549 -24.16 -23.01 -28.96
C LEU A 549 -24.00 -22.29 -27.62
N TYR A 550 -22.78 -22.17 -27.12
CA TYR A 550 -22.47 -21.55 -25.83
C TYR A 550 -21.27 -20.60 -25.99
N PRO A 551 -21.45 -19.44 -26.64
CA PRO A 551 -20.37 -18.52 -26.89
C PRO A 551 -19.84 -17.92 -25.58
N SER A 552 -18.53 -18.03 -25.34
CA SER A 552 -17.84 -17.23 -24.31
C SER A 552 -17.69 -15.77 -24.78
N PRO A 553 -17.63 -14.77 -23.88
CA PRO A 553 -17.30 -13.39 -24.24
C PRO A 553 -16.00 -13.23 -25.06
N LEU A 554 -15.06 -14.18 -24.95
CA LEU A 554 -13.81 -14.22 -25.72
C LEU A 554 -13.93 -14.96 -27.06
N ASP A 555 -14.93 -15.82 -27.24
CA ASP A 555 -15.16 -16.57 -28.49
C ASP A 555 -15.74 -15.67 -29.59
N THR A 556 -16.38 -14.56 -29.22
CA THR A 556 -16.88 -13.51 -30.12
C THR A 556 -15.81 -12.97 -31.08
N TYR A 557 -14.52 -13.10 -30.75
CA TYR A 557 -13.41 -12.67 -31.61
C TYR A 557 -12.81 -13.79 -32.48
N ARG A 558 -13.15 -15.07 -32.26
CA ARG A 558 -12.51 -16.22 -32.93
C ARG A 558 -13.47 -17.09 -33.73
N VAL A 559 -14.74 -17.14 -33.33
CA VAL A 559 -15.80 -17.91 -33.98
C VAL A 559 -17.01 -16.99 -34.11
N GLY A 560 -16.88 -15.94 -34.92
CA GLY A 560 -18.08 -15.26 -35.41
C GLY A 560 -18.87 -16.27 -36.23
N SER A 561 -20.17 -16.40 -35.95
CA SER A 561 -21.05 -17.12 -36.86
C SER A 561 -20.97 -16.47 -38.25
N VAL A 562 -21.31 -17.21 -39.30
CA VAL A 562 -21.44 -16.61 -40.64
C VAL A 562 -22.44 -15.43 -40.60
N TYR A 563 -23.45 -15.50 -39.72
CA TYR A 563 -24.32 -14.37 -39.42
C TYR A 563 -23.57 -13.17 -38.83
N ASP A 564 -22.66 -13.35 -37.87
CA ASP A 564 -21.83 -12.27 -37.32
C ASP A 564 -20.91 -11.64 -38.38
N MET A 565 -20.38 -12.46 -39.29
CA MET A 565 -19.56 -11.97 -40.42
C MET A 565 -20.41 -11.17 -41.42
N TYR A 566 -21.62 -11.64 -41.73
CA TYR A 566 -22.57 -10.88 -42.55
C TYR A 566 -23.01 -9.58 -41.87
N LEU A 567 -23.27 -9.61 -40.56
CA LEU A 567 -23.64 -8.43 -39.78
C LEU A 567 -22.52 -7.39 -39.75
N LEU A 568 -21.25 -7.81 -39.61
CA LEU A 568 -20.08 -6.92 -39.72
C LEU A 568 -19.95 -6.31 -41.12
N GLY A 569 -20.17 -7.10 -42.17
CA GLY A 569 -20.16 -6.62 -43.55
C GLY A 569 -21.27 -5.62 -43.84
N LEU A 570 -22.49 -5.90 -43.36
CA LEU A 570 -23.64 -4.99 -43.44
C LEU A 570 -23.41 -3.72 -42.62
N GLU A 571 -22.81 -3.84 -41.43
CA GLU A 571 -22.48 -2.70 -40.60
C GLU A 571 -21.38 -1.81 -41.20
N TRP A 572 -20.43 -2.40 -41.92
CA TRP A 572 -19.46 -1.67 -42.73
C TRP A 572 -20.14 -0.98 -43.92
N LEU A 573 -21.01 -1.66 -44.66
CA LEU A 573 -21.78 -1.08 -45.78
C LEU A 573 -22.65 0.10 -45.31
N ARG A 574 -23.25 -0.02 -44.12
CA ARG A 574 -24.02 1.06 -43.47
C ARG A 574 -23.16 2.30 -43.20
N ARG A 575 -21.90 2.09 -42.79
CA ARG A 575 -20.93 3.16 -42.46
C ARG A 575 -20.08 3.59 -43.64
N HIS A 576 -20.35 3.08 -44.85
CA HIS A 576 -19.51 3.36 -46.02
C HIS A 576 -19.79 4.77 -46.55
N PRO A 577 -18.77 5.64 -46.76
CA PRO A 577 -18.97 7.05 -47.11
C PRO A 577 -19.79 7.31 -48.37
N HIS A 578 -19.80 6.37 -49.32
CA HIS A 578 -20.58 6.46 -50.55
C HIS A 578 -22.04 5.98 -50.41
N MET A 579 -22.37 5.30 -49.31
CA MET A 579 -23.70 4.70 -49.07
C MET A 579 -24.41 5.34 -47.87
N GLU A 580 -23.68 6.03 -47.00
CA GLU A 580 -24.20 6.64 -45.76
C GLU A 580 -25.33 7.65 -46.00
N ASN A 581 -25.38 8.27 -47.18
CA ASN A 581 -26.41 9.29 -47.51
C ASN A 581 -27.61 8.76 -48.31
N ASN A 582 -27.69 7.44 -48.60
CA ASN A 582 -28.82 6.86 -49.34
C ASN A 582 -29.84 6.21 -48.39
N PRO A 583 -31.05 6.79 -48.22
CA PRO A 583 -32.04 6.32 -47.25
C PRO A 583 -32.65 4.96 -47.60
N GLU A 584 -32.84 4.64 -48.89
CA GLU A 584 -33.35 3.33 -49.32
C GLU A 584 -32.35 2.22 -48.99
N TRP A 585 -31.06 2.53 -49.12
CA TRP A 585 -29.97 1.63 -48.81
C TRP A 585 -29.78 1.43 -47.31
N GLN A 586 -29.92 2.47 -46.50
CA GLN A 586 -29.93 2.33 -45.04
C GLN A 586 -31.11 1.47 -44.58
N ALA A 587 -32.32 1.72 -45.10
CA ALA A 587 -33.51 0.94 -44.76
C ALA A 587 -33.36 -0.54 -45.15
N PHE A 588 -32.79 -0.82 -46.33
CA PHE A 588 -32.47 -2.18 -46.76
C PHE A 588 -31.46 -2.85 -45.83
N VAL A 589 -30.33 -2.20 -45.54
CA VAL A 589 -29.27 -2.77 -44.68
C VAL A 589 -29.78 -3.00 -43.26
N GLU A 590 -30.57 -2.09 -42.70
CA GLU A 590 -31.17 -2.26 -41.36
C GLU A 590 -32.19 -3.40 -41.33
N HIS A 591 -33.02 -3.53 -42.37
CA HIS A 591 -33.94 -4.64 -42.52
C HIS A 591 -33.20 -5.98 -42.58
N GLU A 592 -32.17 -6.08 -43.41
CA GLU A 592 -31.34 -7.29 -43.52
C GLU A 592 -30.64 -7.63 -42.20
N MET A 593 -30.09 -6.63 -41.49
CA MET A 593 -29.48 -6.84 -40.18
C MET A 593 -30.49 -7.34 -39.13
N ALA A 594 -31.72 -6.81 -39.13
CA ALA A 594 -32.78 -7.26 -38.23
C ALA A 594 -33.21 -8.70 -38.52
N LEU A 595 -33.40 -9.03 -39.80
CA LEU A 595 -33.81 -10.36 -40.26
C LEU A 595 -32.74 -11.42 -39.96
N ILE A 596 -31.45 -11.08 -40.14
CA ILE A 596 -30.33 -11.97 -39.78
C ILE A 596 -30.28 -12.21 -38.27
N ARG A 597 -30.45 -11.17 -37.45
CA ARG A 597 -30.47 -11.29 -35.98
C ARG A 597 -31.64 -12.16 -35.50
N GLU A 598 -32.82 -11.97 -36.08
CA GLU A 598 -34.01 -12.76 -35.77
C GLU A 598 -33.79 -14.24 -36.10
N LYS A 599 -33.26 -14.55 -37.29
CA LYS A 599 -32.94 -15.93 -37.68
C LYS A 599 -31.89 -16.56 -36.78
N MET A 600 -30.83 -15.82 -36.47
CA MET A 600 -29.77 -16.29 -35.56
C MET A 600 -30.32 -16.60 -34.17
N GLN A 601 -31.19 -15.73 -33.65
CA GLN A 601 -31.80 -15.91 -32.33
C GLN A 601 -32.79 -17.09 -32.32
N SER A 602 -33.64 -17.23 -33.34
CA SER A 602 -34.57 -18.35 -33.48
C SER A 602 -33.85 -19.70 -33.56
N GLU A 603 -32.79 -19.81 -34.39
CA GLU A 603 -32.01 -21.05 -34.49
C GLU A 603 -31.32 -21.40 -33.17
N HIS A 604 -30.81 -20.40 -32.45
CA HIS A 604 -30.14 -20.57 -31.16
C HIS A 604 -31.12 -21.02 -30.06
N ASP A 605 -32.28 -20.37 -29.97
CA ASP A 605 -33.32 -20.67 -28.98
C ASP A 605 -33.90 -22.08 -29.20
N ASP A 606 -34.11 -22.49 -30.46
CA ASP A 606 -34.59 -23.84 -30.81
C ASP A 606 -33.59 -24.95 -30.42
N LEU A 607 -32.29 -24.68 -30.58
CA LEU A 607 -31.22 -25.60 -30.20
C LEU A 607 -31.07 -25.68 -28.68
N ILE A 608 -31.16 -24.55 -27.96
CA ILE A 608 -31.10 -24.51 -26.50
C ILE A 608 -32.31 -25.21 -25.87
N ALA A 609 -33.51 -25.05 -26.45
CA ALA A 609 -34.73 -25.69 -25.98
C ALA A 609 -34.68 -27.23 -26.06
N ASN A 610 -33.77 -27.80 -26.85
CA ASN A 610 -33.65 -29.24 -27.10
C ASN A 610 -32.27 -29.81 -26.72
N PRO A 611 -31.93 -29.87 -25.41
CA PRO A 611 -30.61 -30.28 -24.93
C PRO A 611 -30.22 -31.72 -25.29
N LEU A 612 -31.19 -32.63 -25.45
CA LEU A 612 -30.95 -34.00 -25.89
C LEU A 612 -30.46 -34.05 -27.35
N ARG A 613 -31.08 -33.24 -28.24
CA ARG A 613 -30.67 -33.13 -29.65
C ARG A 613 -29.27 -32.54 -29.75
N VAL A 614 -28.96 -31.51 -28.95
CA VAL A 614 -27.61 -30.93 -28.85
C VAL A 614 -26.58 -31.97 -28.38
N ARG A 615 -26.92 -32.77 -27.37
CA ARG A 615 -26.03 -33.83 -26.87
C ARG A 615 -25.70 -34.86 -27.95
N ASP A 616 -26.69 -35.25 -28.75
CA ASP A 616 -26.53 -36.23 -29.82
C ASP A 616 -25.68 -35.67 -30.98
N LEU A 617 -25.91 -34.41 -31.37
CA LEU A 617 -25.10 -33.67 -32.35
C LEU A 617 -23.62 -33.55 -31.94
N VAL A 618 -23.33 -33.31 -30.66
CA VAL A 618 -21.96 -33.22 -30.14
C VAL A 618 -21.27 -34.59 -30.06
N ARG A 619 -22.03 -35.66 -29.81
CA ARG A 619 -21.47 -37.00 -29.61
C ARG A 619 -20.92 -37.60 -30.90
N ASN A 620 -21.64 -37.45 -32.01
CA ASN A 620 -21.26 -37.92 -33.34
C ASN A 620 -21.64 -36.86 -34.40
N PRO A 621 -20.82 -35.82 -34.58
CA PRO A 621 -21.18 -34.77 -35.51
C PRO A 621 -21.05 -35.24 -36.96
N ASN A 622 -22.01 -34.81 -37.77
CA ASN A 622 -21.98 -34.93 -39.22
C ASN A 622 -22.43 -33.58 -39.78
N VAL A 623 -21.58 -32.91 -40.55
CA VAL A 623 -21.90 -31.54 -41.03
C VAL A 623 -23.18 -31.53 -41.85
N PHE A 624 -23.51 -32.62 -42.56
CA PHE A 624 -24.71 -32.71 -43.39
C PHE A 624 -26.00 -32.92 -42.60
N GLU A 625 -25.93 -33.44 -41.37
CA GLU A 625 -27.09 -33.58 -40.46
C GLU A 625 -27.49 -32.25 -39.81
N LEU A 626 -26.68 -31.21 -39.99
CA LEU A 626 -26.94 -29.86 -39.48
C LEU A 626 -27.68 -28.97 -40.49
N ALA A 627 -28.06 -29.51 -41.67
CA ALA A 627 -28.75 -28.76 -42.73
C ALA A 627 -30.07 -28.11 -42.26
N ASP A 628 -30.72 -28.68 -41.23
CA ASP A 628 -31.91 -28.12 -40.58
C ASP A 628 -31.65 -26.75 -39.90
N TYR A 629 -30.38 -26.40 -39.66
CA TYR A 629 -29.95 -25.16 -39.03
C TYR A 629 -29.00 -24.39 -39.97
N PRO A 630 -29.52 -23.60 -40.91
CA PRO A 630 -28.74 -23.00 -42.00
C PRO A 630 -27.53 -22.18 -41.54
N GLY A 631 -27.66 -21.40 -40.48
CA GLY A 631 -26.58 -20.57 -39.94
C GLY A 631 -25.44 -21.39 -39.34
N LEU A 632 -25.80 -22.35 -38.49
CA LEU A 632 -24.85 -23.30 -37.89
C LEU A 632 -24.16 -24.14 -38.97
N TYR A 633 -24.94 -24.65 -39.94
CA TYR A 633 -24.44 -25.43 -41.07
C TYR A 633 -23.42 -24.67 -41.91
N GLN A 634 -23.76 -23.47 -42.38
CA GLN A 634 -22.87 -22.64 -43.20
C GLN A 634 -21.59 -22.26 -42.45
N THR A 635 -21.72 -21.91 -41.17
CA THR A 635 -20.57 -21.57 -40.32
C THR A 635 -19.60 -22.74 -40.21
N LEU A 636 -20.11 -23.92 -39.85
CA LEU A 636 -19.28 -25.11 -39.69
C LEU A 636 -18.72 -25.63 -41.01
N LEU A 637 -19.45 -25.47 -42.11
CA LEU A 637 -18.98 -25.83 -43.44
C LEU A 637 -17.80 -24.94 -43.88
N VAL A 638 -17.89 -23.61 -43.69
CA VAL A 638 -16.79 -22.68 -43.98
C VAL A 638 -15.57 -22.98 -43.11
N MET A 639 -15.77 -23.26 -41.82
CA MET A 639 -14.69 -23.65 -40.92
C MET A 639 -14.04 -24.96 -41.34
N ALA A 640 -14.83 -25.97 -41.73
CA ALA A 640 -14.32 -27.25 -42.20
C ALA A 640 -13.51 -27.12 -43.49
N ILE A 641 -14.01 -26.37 -44.48
CA ILE A 641 -13.28 -26.12 -45.74
C ILE A 641 -11.96 -25.38 -45.47
N ASN A 642 -11.98 -24.40 -44.57
CA ASN A 642 -10.78 -23.70 -44.15
C ASN A 642 -9.77 -24.63 -43.46
N GLU A 643 -10.23 -25.55 -42.63
CA GLU A 643 -9.39 -26.56 -41.98
C GLU A 643 -8.75 -27.53 -43.00
N ILE A 644 -9.47 -27.92 -44.05
CA ILE A 644 -8.92 -28.72 -45.17
C ILE A 644 -7.78 -27.95 -45.85
N ALA A 645 -8.04 -26.71 -46.23
CA ALA A 645 -7.06 -25.86 -46.90
C ALA A 645 -5.82 -25.61 -46.01
N MET A 646 -6.03 -25.40 -44.71
CA MET A 646 -4.94 -25.27 -43.73
C MET A 646 -4.16 -26.56 -43.54
N GLY A 647 -4.82 -27.71 -43.56
CA GLY A 647 -4.18 -29.02 -43.55
C GLY A 647 -3.19 -29.18 -44.70
N LYS A 648 -3.63 -28.92 -45.94
CA LYS A 648 -2.77 -29.00 -47.14
C LYS A 648 -1.58 -28.03 -47.06
N LEU A 649 -1.82 -26.76 -46.71
CA LEU A 649 -0.73 -25.79 -46.55
C LEU A 649 0.29 -26.22 -45.50
N LEU A 650 -0.17 -26.77 -44.37
CA LEU A 650 0.70 -27.25 -43.29
C LEU A 650 1.54 -28.46 -43.70
N GLU A 651 1.01 -29.33 -44.56
CA GLU A 651 1.75 -30.44 -45.16
C GLU A 651 2.84 -29.93 -46.11
N ASP A 652 2.51 -29.01 -47.01
CA ASP A 652 3.46 -28.44 -47.96
C ASP A 652 4.58 -27.66 -47.25
N LEU A 653 4.27 -26.93 -46.17
CA LEU A 653 5.25 -26.19 -45.37
C LEU A 653 6.24 -27.08 -44.60
N LYS A 654 6.00 -28.40 -44.50
CA LYS A 654 6.99 -29.36 -43.97
C LYS A 654 8.10 -29.65 -44.97
N ASP A 655 7.85 -29.47 -46.28
CA ASP A 655 8.87 -29.56 -47.31
C ASP A 655 9.75 -28.29 -47.28
N GLU A 656 11.05 -28.48 -47.09
CA GLU A 656 12.02 -27.39 -47.02
C GLU A 656 12.09 -26.59 -48.33
N THR A 657 11.86 -27.24 -49.47
CA THR A 657 11.91 -26.64 -50.81
C THR A 657 10.74 -25.68 -51.00
N TYR A 658 9.53 -26.13 -50.67
CA TYR A 658 8.33 -25.31 -50.71
C TYR A 658 8.42 -24.15 -49.73
N ARG A 659 8.89 -24.40 -48.50
CA ARG A 659 9.05 -23.39 -47.46
C ARG A 659 10.01 -22.27 -47.86
N LYS A 660 11.14 -22.59 -48.49
CA LYS A 660 12.08 -21.56 -49.02
C LYS A 660 11.47 -20.75 -50.16
N GLY A 661 10.68 -21.38 -51.04
CA GLY A 661 9.91 -20.68 -52.06
C GLY A 661 8.92 -19.68 -51.46
N PHE A 662 8.16 -20.14 -50.46
CA PHE A 662 7.19 -19.33 -49.71
C PHE A 662 7.85 -18.15 -48.98
N GLU A 663 9.02 -18.34 -48.36
CA GLU A 663 9.82 -17.27 -47.75
C GLU A 663 10.24 -16.20 -48.77
N GLY A 664 10.69 -16.62 -49.95
CA GLY A 664 11.08 -15.73 -51.04
C GLY A 664 9.92 -14.92 -51.60
N GLU A 665 8.76 -15.56 -51.81
CA GLU A 665 7.53 -14.88 -52.25
C GLU A 665 7.04 -13.86 -51.22
N ALA A 666 7.04 -14.22 -49.93
CA ALA A 666 6.66 -13.31 -48.85
C ALA A 666 7.58 -12.08 -48.77
N LEU A 667 8.90 -12.27 -48.91
CA LEU A 667 9.88 -11.18 -48.94
C LEU A 667 9.64 -10.24 -50.12
N GLN A 668 9.41 -10.77 -51.32
CA GLN A 668 9.14 -9.96 -52.51
C GLN A 668 7.81 -9.21 -52.41
N TYR A 669 6.76 -9.88 -51.89
CA TYR A 669 5.46 -9.27 -51.66
C TYR A 669 5.56 -8.07 -50.72
N LEU A 670 6.29 -8.20 -49.60
CA LEU A 670 6.51 -7.13 -48.65
C LEU A 670 7.33 -5.98 -49.25
N LYS A 671 8.37 -6.27 -50.03
CA LYS A 671 9.22 -5.23 -50.66
C LYS A 671 8.51 -4.45 -51.77
N ASN A 672 7.75 -5.13 -52.63
CA ASN A 672 7.15 -4.52 -53.81
C ASN A 672 5.77 -3.90 -53.54
N GLY A 673 5.06 -4.39 -52.52
CA GLY A 673 3.69 -4.00 -52.21
C GLY A 673 3.53 -2.91 -51.15
N ASN A 674 4.59 -2.45 -50.47
CA ASN A 674 4.41 -1.71 -49.22
C ASN A 674 5.33 -0.48 -49.04
N ARG A 675 4.72 0.70 -48.84
CA ARG A 675 5.42 1.96 -48.49
C ARG A 675 5.83 2.05 -47.01
N LEU A 676 5.37 1.12 -46.17
CA LEU A 676 5.62 1.10 -44.72
C LEU A 676 7.11 1.23 -44.40
N PHE A 677 7.94 0.37 -45.00
CA PHE A 677 9.39 0.29 -44.74
C PHE A 677 10.11 1.61 -45.02
N GLN A 678 9.76 2.26 -46.13
CA GLN A 678 10.28 3.58 -46.48
C GLN A 678 9.80 4.67 -45.51
N SER A 679 8.55 4.58 -45.03
CA SER A 679 7.98 5.56 -44.09
C SER A 679 8.58 5.47 -42.69
N ILE A 680 8.95 4.27 -42.23
CA ILE A 680 9.53 4.03 -40.88
C ILE A 680 11.06 4.03 -40.87
N GLY A 681 11.71 4.15 -42.04
CA GLY A 681 13.17 4.21 -42.12
C GLY A 681 13.88 2.87 -41.91
N VAL A 682 13.30 1.78 -42.43
CA VAL A 682 13.82 0.42 -42.26
C VAL A 682 13.84 -0.31 -43.59
N ASP A 683 14.88 -1.10 -43.83
CA ASP A 683 14.96 -2.04 -44.95
C ASP A 683 14.80 -3.49 -44.48
N LEU A 684 13.91 -4.25 -45.12
CA LEU A 684 13.74 -5.68 -44.87
C LEU A 684 14.84 -6.47 -45.62
N LEU A 685 15.57 -7.31 -44.90
CA LEU A 685 16.69 -8.08 -45.44
C LEU A 685 16.28 -9.51 -45.79
N GLU A 686 15.62 -10.20 -44.86
CA GLU A 686 15.34 -11.63 -44.94
C GLU A 686 14.02 -11.94 -44.23
N VAL A 687 13.27 -12.92 -44.76
CA VAL A 687 12.14 -13.55 -44.08
C VAL A 687 12.50 -15.02 -43.90
N ARG A 688 12.40 -15.52 -42.67
CA ARG A 688 12.47 -16.95 -42.36
C ARG A 688 11.16 -17.36 -41.73
N THR A 689 10.69 -18.54 -42.05
CA THR A 689 9.52 -19.13 -41.38
C THR A 689 9.99 -20.21 -40.42
N SER A 690 9.21 -20.56 -39.41
CA SER A 690 9.32 -21.78 -38.62
C SER A 690 7.93 -22.28 -38.23
N LEU A 691 7.68 -23.57 -38.48
CA LEU A 691 6.50 -24.24 -37.96
C LEU A 691 6.74 -24.53 -36.48
N GLU A 692 5.90 -23.95 -35.64
CA GLU A 692 5.99 -24.10 -34.20
C GLU A 692 4.63 -24.45 -33.62
N ARG A 693 4.67 -25.07 -32.45
CA ARG A 693 3.50 -25.36 -31.66
C ARG A 693 3.52 -24.45 -30.44
N VAL A 694 2.46 -23.68 -30.25
CA VAL A 694 2.34 -22.72 -29.15
C VAL A 694 1.07 -22.99 -28.37
N SER A 695 1.12 -22.82 -27.06
CA SER A 695 -0.07 -23.03 -26.23
C SER A 695 -1.07 -21.88 -26.39
N TYR A 696 -2.32 -22.17 -26.04
CA TYR A 696 -3.39 -21.17 -26.07
C TYR A 696 -3.05 -19.89 -25.31
N LEU A 697 -2.41 -20.02 -24.15
CA LEU A 697 -2.01 -18.87 -23.33
C LEU A 697 -0.91 -18.03 -23.96
N TYR A 698 0.04 -18.68 -24.65
CA TYR A 698 1.06 -17.96 -25.39
C TYR A 698 0.40 -17.09 -26.47
N TYR A 699 -0.52 -17.68 -27.23
CA TYR A 699 -1.26 -16.96 -28.28
C TYR A 699 -2.13 -15.84 -27.69
N LEU A 700 -2.85 -16.09 -26.60
CA LEU A 700 -3.69 -15.06 -25.97
C LEU A 700 -2.86 -13.92 -25.39
N ARG A 701 -1.68 -14.19 -24.82
CA ARG A 701 -0.73 -13.13 -24.40
C ARG A 701 -0.20 -12.35 -25.60
N TYR A 702 0.05 -13.00 -26.73
CA TYR A 702 0.43 -12.34 -27.97
C TYR A 702 -0.68 -11.40 -28.45
N LEU A 703 -1.95 -11.84 -28.47
CA LEU A 703 -3.11 -11.00 -28.80
C LEU A 703 -3.30 -9.85 -27.81
N GLN A 704 -3.17 -10.07 -26.50
CA GLN A 704 -3.27 -9.01 -25.50
C GLN A 704 -2.15 -7.97 -25.68
N LYS A 705 -0.92 -8.44 -25.97
CA LYS A 705 0.20 -7.56 -26.28
C LYS A 705 -0.11 -6.70 -27.52
N ARG A 706 -0.78 -7.28 -28.52
CA ARG A 706 -1.25 -6.60 -29.74
C ARG A 706 -2.33 -5.57 -29.46
N GLN A 707 -3.36 -5.92 -28.69
CA GLN A 707 -4.44 -5.01 -28.34
C GLN A 707 -3.93 -3.79 -27.56
N ASN A 708 -2.92 -3.98 -26.70
CA ASN A 708 -2.28 -2.88 -25.97
C ASN A 708 -1.34 -2.02 -26.84
N LEU A 709 -1.14 -2.34 -28.12
CA LEU A 709 -0.34 -1.56 -29.07
C LEU A 709 -1.21 -0.78 -30.06
N LEU A 710 -2.47 -1.18 -30.23
CA LEU A 710 -3.51 -0.42 -30.91
C LEU A 710 -3.97 0.70 -29.96
#